data_AF-A0A149ZVV7-F1
#
_entry.id   AF-A0A149ZVV7-F1
#
_cell.length_a   1.000
_cell.length_b   1.000
_cell.length_c   1.000
_cell.angle_alpha   90.00
_cell.angle_beta   90.00
_cell.angle_gamma   90.00
#
_symmetry.space_group_name_H-M   'P 1'
#
loop_
_entity.id
_entity.type
_entity.pdbx_description
1 polymer ?
#
loop_
_entity_poly.entity_id
_entity_poly.type
_entity_poly.pdbx_seq_one_letter_code
_entity_poly.pdbx_strand_id
1 'polypeptide(L)'
;MFDPLRARQLWDSLPEPCRSDHFDKKNMPDIYAPAVAERSVGGGPWTSVALNFRSLPEPMTWELAWLIHREVELGRIIHPTHFNATTGILRAATGYGGKTARSAESLLHLTPEQWLREAQRAQLRGLQRGTSNDSKALHRLRRLQDILVYPYHQGPWWQLNLWNPQLDPRVPQREHEPMSHHSANFSRLSSDWLREGAKLWLSENLENGRYSWSTIKSRLDALKWLQRHLDTVGDAGPTLTSDPSAFRPFVRGFCEMLRTHTVTTGKNKNQLLGKNPRRNIMTAIEQFYQWMFDHRDEASHTLGQPEWRLLRPEHCVLFRPEDKPRLTNKRHDDDMVLEDAVVTRIAAGAELLAKPRTEGGLGDIQAFHILMLLIRTGRRVNEILMMDFDPLIPLQRTSKSPPDTVDSADFVARLRYQQTKIESAHPASIPVDAEIVTVIRAQQQVAREHMARVGRPDQTPRYLFLRRIQNRNGTASYPMPTLHTHLAALADRLAITDSAGHPVMISKTHRFRHTAATNLLNAGVPLHVVMRYFGHVSPEMTMHYAVTLSETQEREFLRYKKVTSDGRTPGIDTSDLYDFLKLDSRADRVLPNGWCTLPPRQSCDKGNACLTCPKFVTDATHAAELSRQLEETQRLIEIRKETFAARYGTQMSEDNVWLQGRTDEVTSLNQILLAITDTADQHGIRGAGVRDQTA
;
A
#
# COMPACT_ATOMS: atom_id res chain seq x y z
N MET A 1 2.34 34.90 22.52
CA MET A 1 3.11 33.64 22.58
C MET A 1 4.49 33.85 23.19
N PHE A 2 5.16 34.98 22.92
CA PHE A 2 6.42 35.31 23.62
C PHE A 2 6.23 35.39 25.14
N ASP A 3 7.17 34.79 25.86
CA ASP A 3 7.33 34.85 27.31
C ASP A 3 8.83 35.02 27.62
N PRO A 4 9.27 36.14 28.24
CA PRO A 4 10.67 36.39 28.51
C PRO A 4 11.31 35.36 29.45
N LEU A 5 10.54 34.78 30.39
CA LEU A 5 11.04 33.71 31.26
C LEU A 5 11.38 32.47 30.45
N ARG A 6 10.53 32.13 29.48
CA ARG A 6 10.74 30.97 28.60
C ARG A 6 11.92 31.19 27.67
N ALA A 7 12.07 32.40 27.11
CA ALA A 7 13.24 32.77 26.32
C ALA A 7 14.53 32.56 27.10
N ARG A 8 14.53 32.93 28.39
CA ARG A 8 15.65 32.71 29.30
C ARG A 8 15.91 31.23 29.56
N GLN A 9 14.86 30.44 29.81
CA GLN A 9 15.00 28.98 29.96
C GLN A 9 15.59 28.31 28.71
N LEU A 10 15.26 28.80 27.50
CA LEU A 10 15.87 28.30 26.26
C LEU A 10 17.37 28.57 26.22
N TRP A 11 17.82 29.75 26.62
CA TRP A 11 19.24 30.06 26.76
C TRP A 11 19.93 29.18 27.80
N ASP A 12 19.34 29.07 28.99
CA ASP A 12 19.90 28.30 30.09
C ASP A 12 19.90 26.79 29.79
N SER A 13 19.08 26.30 28.84
CA SER A 13 19.13 24.90 28.38
C SER A 13 20.37 24.57 27.53
N LEU A 14 21.09 25.58 27.03
CA LEU A 14 22.25 25.36 26.17
C LEU A 14 23.51 24.99 26.96
N PRO A 15 24.40 24.15 26.41
CA PRO A 15 25.75 23.98 26.95
C PRO A 15 26.50 25.31 27.02
N GLU A 16 27.34 25.51 28.03
CA GLU A 16 28.05 26.78 28.26
C GLU A 16 28.79 27.33 27.02
N PRO A 17 29.55 26.52 26.24
CA PRO A 17 30.21 27.02 25.02
C PRO A 17 29.24 27.48 23.93
N CYS A 18 27.98 27.05 23.98
CA CYS A 18 26.93 27.40 23.03
C CYS A 18 26.14 28.65 23.42
N ARG A 19 26.40 29.22 24.61
CA ARG A 19 25.79 30.45 25.11
C ARG A 19 26.58 31.67 24.65
N SER A 20 26.51 31.96 23.34
CA SER A 20 27.17 33.12 22.75
C SER A 20 26.25 33.88 21.79
N ASP A 21 26.58 35.14 21.50
CA ASP A 21 25.92 36.00 20.50
C ASP A 21 26.58 35.94 19.11
N HIS A 22 27.67 35.18 19.00
CA HIS A 22 28.38 34.91 17.76
C HIS A 22 29.23 33.64 17.85
N PHE A 23 29.48 33.00 16.70
CA PHE A 23 30.43 31.90 16.56
C PHE A 23 31.38 32.16 15.40
N ASP A 24 32.67 31.96 15.57
CA ASP A 24 33.72 32.03 14.55
C ASP A 24 34.78 30.94 14.75
N LYS A 25 35.89 30.97 14.01
CA LYS A 25 36.93 29.92 14.10
C LYS A 25 37.57 29.79 15.48
N LYS A 26 37.48 30.81 16.36
CA LYS A 26 38.11 30.83 17.69
C LYS A 26 37.21 30.27 18.78
N ASN A 27 35.91 30.53 18.70
CA ASN A 27 34.96 30.16 19.75
C ASN A 27 33.87 29.16 19.29
N MET A 28 34.00 28.57 18.10
CA MET A 28 33.08 27.54 17.60
C MET A 28 33.12 26.31 18.52
N PRO A 29 31.99 25.90 19.13
CA PRO A 29 31.92 24.65 19.88
C PRO A 29 32.18 23.43 18.98
N ASP A 30 32.87 22.41 19.49
CA ASP A 30 33.16 21.18 18.74
C ASP A 30 31.88 20.51 18.19
N ILE A 31 30.78 20.60 18.93
CA ILE A 31 29.48 20.06 18.52
C ILE A 31 28.88 20.80 17.31
N TYR A 32 29.25 22.08 17.10
CA TYR A 32 28.77 22.93 16.02
C TYR A 32 29.67 22.86 14.79
N ALA A 33 30.99 22.73 14.96
CA ALA A 33 31.97 22.70 13.88
C ALA A 33 31.56 21.81 12.68
N PRO A 34 31.14 20.54 12.84
CA PRO A 34 30.74 19.71 11.71
C PRO A 34 29.36 20.05 11.11
N ALA A 35 28.59 20.94 11.72
CA ALA A 35 27.30 21.43 11.21
C ALA A 35 27.40 22.76 10.47
N VAL A 36 28.48 23.52 10.62
CA VAL A 36 28.61 24.84 9.99
C VAL A 36 29.42 24.71 8.70
N ALA A 37 28.79 25.01 7.57
CA ALA A 37 29.44 24.91 6.27
C ALA A 37 30.50 26.01 6.12
N GLU A 38 31.72 25.63 5.72
CA GLU A 38 32.75 26.59 5.32
C GLU A 38 32.37 27.33 4.04
N ARG A 39 32.64 28.63 4.00
CA ARG A 39 32.37 29.47 2.84
C ARG A 39 33.62 30.26 2.44
N SER A 40 34.03 30.18 1.18
CA SER A 40 35.02 31.11 0.61
C SER A 40 34.50 32.55 0.65
N VAL A 41 35.35 33.45 1.14
CA VAL A 41 35.12 34.89 1.25
C VAL A 41 35.68 35.55 -0.01
N GLY A 42 34.83 36.28 -0.75
CA GLY A 42 35.24 37.06 -1.92
C GLY A 42 35.76 36.26 -3.12
N GLY A 43 35.54 34.93 -3.17
CA GLY A 43 36.07 34.06 -4.23
C GLY A 43 37.56 33.73 -4.07
N GLY A 44 38.20 34.16 -2.98
CA GLY A 44 39.59 33.86 -2.64
C GLY A 44 39.78 32.61 -1.78
N PRO A 45 41.01 32.32 -1.33
CA PRO A 45 41.34 31.13 -0.54
C PRO A 45 40.83 31.18 0.91
N TRP A 46 40.37 32.34 1.38
CA TRP A 46 39.94 32.54 2.76
C TRP A 46 38.56 31.95 3.01
N THR A 47 38.43 31.04 3.98
CA THR A 47 37.13 30.49 4.39
C THR A 47 36.61 31.12 5.69
N SER A 48 35.29 31.29 5.78
CA SER A 48 34.59 31.76 6.97
C SER A 48 33.49 30.79 7.38
N VAL A 49 33.35 30.62 8.69
CA VAL A 49 32.28 29.88 9.38
C VAL A 49 31.48 30.80 10.30
N ALA A 50 31.67 32.12 10.18
CA ALA A 50 31.17 33.07 11.16
C ALA A 50 29.64 33.13 11.16
N LEU A 51 29.02 32.90 12.31
CA LEU A 51 27.60 33.11 12.59
C LEU A 51 27.48 34.32 13.51
N ASN A 52 26.98 35.45 13.01
CA ASN A 52 26.94 36.70 13.77
C ASN A 52 25.50 37.19 13.99
N PHE A 53 25.10 37.25 15.25
CA PHE A 53 23.80 37.76 15.70
C PHE A 53 23.94 38.76 16.85
N ARG A 54 25.11 39.41 16.96
CA ARG A 54 25.33 40.54 17.87
C ARG A 54 24.43 41.72 17.54
N SER A 55 24.24 42.62 18.51
CA SER A 55 23.46 43.86 18.39
C SER A 55 21.96 43.62 18.10
N LEU A 56 21.46 42.44 18.47
CA LEU A 56 20.03 42.16 18.52
C LEU A 56 19.55 42.25 19.99
N PRO A 57 18.24 42.43 20.23
CA PRO A 57 17.67 42.34 21.56
C PRO A 57 18.10 41.05 22.27
N GLU A 58 18.29 41.11 23.58
CA GLU A 58 18.83 39.99 24.37
C GLU A 58 17.96 38.73 24.25
N PRO A 59 16.61 38.78 24.37
CA PRO A 59 15.78 37.59 24.17
C PRO A 59 15.88 37.01 22.75
N MET A 60 16.04 37.85 21.73
CA MET A 60 16.23 37.40 20.34
C MET A 60 17.57 36.68 20.15
N THR A 61 18.61 37.13 20.87
CA THR A 61 19.93 36.48 20.88
C THR A 61 19.84 35.09 21.52
N TRP A 62 19.09 34.98 22.62
CA TRP A 62 18.81 33.70 23.28
C TRP A 62 18.10 32.72 22.34
N GLU A 63 17.04 33.18 21.68
CA GLU A 63 16.28 32.39 20.71
C GLU A 63 17.16 31.91 19.54
N LEU A 64 18.00 32.79 18.99
CA LEU A 64 18.86 32.45 17.85
C LEU A 64 19.95 31.44 18.23
N ALA A 65 20.57 31.57 19.40
CA ALA A 65 21.54 30.59 19.88
C ALA A 65 20.87 29.23 20.11
N TRP A 66 19.67 29.22 20.70
CA TRP A 66 18.90 27.98 20.87
C TRP A 66 18.49 27.36 19.54
N LEU A 67 18.09 28.16 18.56
CA LEU A 67 17.75 27.68 17.22
C LEU A 67 18.96 27.09 16.48
N ILE A 68 20.15 27.68 16.63
CA ILE A 68 21.40 27.09 16.11
C ILE A 68 21.61 25.71 16.73
N HIS A 69 21.53 25.61 18.06
CA HIS A 69 21.67 24.35 18.79
C HIS A 69 20.67 23.31 18.27
N ARG A 70 19.40 23.71 18.14
CA ARG A 70 18.34 22.84 17.67
C ARG A 70 18.56 22.35 16.25
N GLU A 71 19.08 23.19 15.35
CA GLU A 71 19.44 22.74 13.99
C GLU A 71 20.56 21.69 14.01
N VAL A 72 21.55 21.86 14.89
CA VAL A 72 22.67 20.94 15.10
C VAL A 72 22.16 19.59 15.64
N GLU A 73 21.29 19.60 16.66
CA GLU A 73 20.65 18.39 17.20
C GLU A 73 19.84 17.62 16.14
N LEU A 74 19.18 18.34 15.23
CA LEU A 74 18.42 17.75 14.12
C LEU A 74 19.33 17.25 12.98
N GLY A 75 20.66 17.39 13.10
CA GLY A 75 21.63 16.95 12.09
C GLY A 75 21.61 17.80 10.81
N ARG A 76 21.15 19.05 10.90
CA ARG A 76 21.09 20.01 9.80
C ARG A 76 22.42 20.74 9.63
N ILE A 77 22.70 21.15 8.40
CA ILE A 77 23.85 22.00 8.07
C ILE A 77 23.41 23.46 8.04
N ILE A 78 24.14 24.29 8.78
CA ILE A 78 23.97 25.73 8.87
C ILE A 78 24.89 26.39 7.84
N HIS A 79 24.31 27.19 6.95
CA HIS A 79 25.05 27.96 5.97
C HIS A 79 25.25 29.39 6.48
N PRO A 80 26.49 29.84 6.77
CA PRO A 80 26.78 31.17 7.29
C PRO A 80 26.20 32.30 6.44
N THR A 81 26.24 32.17 5.11
CA THR A 81 25.67 33.15 4.18
C THR A 81 24.19 33.40 4.41
N HIS A 82 23.41 32.34 4.60
CA HIS A 82 21.96 32.45 4.79
C HIS A 82 21.65 32.92 6.22
N PHE A 83 22.40 32.43 7.21
CA PHE A 83 22.24 32.85 8.60
C PHE A 83 22.52 34.34 8.78
N ASN A 84 23.66 34.83 8.29
CA ASN A 84 24.05 36.23 8.45
C ASN A 84 23.17 37.19 7.63
N ALA A 85 22.60 36.73 6.51
CA ALA A 85 21.60 37.51 5.78
C ALA A 85 20.33 37.71 6.62
N THR A 86 19.87 36.67 7.31
CA THR A 86 18.74 36.74 8.25
C THR A 86 19.02 37.67 9.42
N THR A 87 20.17 37.55 10.08
CA THR A 87 20.50 38.43 11.22
C THR A 87 20.73 39.88 10.77
N GLY A 88 21.20 40.09 9.53
CA GLY A 88 21.26 41.40 8.90
C GLY A 88 19.89 42.06 8.71
N ILE A 89 18.86 41.29 8.32
CA ILE A 89 17.47 41.78 8.26
C ILE A 89 17.00 42.20 9.65
N LEU A 90 17.19 41.33 10.64
CA LEU A 90 16.73 41.57 12.01
C LEU A 90 17.41 42.80 12.61
N ARG A 91 18.72 42.97 12.45
CA ARG A 91 19.46 44.16 12.90
C ARG A 91 18.96 45.44 12.23
N ALA A 92 18.71 45.40 10.92
CA ALA A 92 18.19 46.56 10.22
C ALA A 92 16.80 46.96 10.74
N ALA A 93 15.91 45.99 10.93
CA ALA A 93 14.56 46.22 11.42
C ALA A 93 14.53 46.71 12.89
N THR A 94 15.30 46.06 13.77
CA THR A 94 15.36 46.40 15.20
C THR A 94 16.14 47.67 15.49
N GLY A 95 17.13 48.04 14.66
CA GLY A 95 17.89 49.28 14.81
C GLY A 95 17.23 50.50 14.16
N TYR A 96 16.73 50.35 12.92
CA TYR A 96 16.36 51.48 12.05
C TYR A 96 14.91 51.40 11.49
N GLY A 97 14.17 50.34 11.81
CA GLY A 97 12.79 50.14 11.39
C GLY A 97 11.77 51.04 12.11
N GLY A 98 10.49 50.72 11.95
CA GLY A 98 9.37 51.36 12.63
C GLY A 98 9.37 51.09 14.14
N LYS A 99 8.52 51.81 14.89
CA LYS A 99 8.43 51.69 16.36
C LYS A 99 8.21 50.24 16.81
N THR A 100 7.30 49.52 16.16
CA THR A 100 6.97 48.12 16.46
C THR A 100 8.16 47.17 16.30
N ALA A 101 8.97 47.34 15.26
CA ALA A 101 10.15 46.50 15.04
C ALA A 101 11.28 46.81 16.02
N ARG A 102 11.44 48.09 16.39
CA ARG A 102 12.46 48.52 17.37
C ARG A 102 12.13 48.11 18.80
N SER A 103 10.84 47.95 19.13
CA SER A 103 10.38 47.43 20.43
C SER A 103 10.22 45.91 20.44
N ALA A 104 10.51 45.21 19.35
CA ALA A 104 10.31 43.77 19.27
C ALA A 104 11.50 43.01 19.88
N GLU A 105 11.23 42.29 20.97
CA GLU A 105 12.25 41.51 21.69
C GLU A 105 12.42 40.06 21.20
N SER A 106 11.42 39.48 20.54
CA SER A 106 11.40 38.10 20.05
C SER A 106 11.24 38.03 18.54
N LEU A 107 11.78 36.97 17.94
CA LEU A 107 11.54 36.61 16.54
C LEU A 107 10.04 36.47 16.24
N LEU A 108 9.22 36.06 17.21
CA LEU A 108 7.78 35.78 17.05
C LEU A 108 6.88 37.03 17.07
N HIS A 109 7.42 38.22 17.37
CA HIS A 109 6.62 39.45 17.45
C HIS A 109 6.12 39.96 16.09
N LEU A 110 6.82 39.63 15.00
CA LEU A 110 6.44 40.01 13.65
C LEU A 110 6.49 38.78 12.74
N THR A 111 5.64 38.75 11.71
CA THR A 111 5.74 37.72 10.68
C THR A 111 7.03 37.89 9.86
N PRO A 112 7.51 36.85 9.16
CA PRO A 112 8.72 36.94 8.35
C PRO A 112 8.64 38.04 7.29
N GLU A 113 7.46 38.25 6.70
CA GLU A 113 7.20 39.30 5.72
C GLU A 113 7.17 40.69 6.36
N GLN A 114 6.71 40.80 7.62
CA GLN A 114 6.78 42.06 8.37
C GLN A 114 8.22 42.40 8.73
N TRP A 115 9.02 41.44 9.19
CA TRP A 115 10.46 41.63 9.43
C TRP A 115 11.19 42.12 8.18
N LEU A 116 10.93 41.52 7.02
CA LEU A 116 11.51 41.95 5.76
C LEU A 116 11.07 43.37 5.38
N ARG A 117 9.77 43.69 5.52
CA ARG A 117 9.24 45.04 5.26
C ARG A 117 9.90 46.11 6.15
N GLU A 118 10.11 45.82 7.43
CA GLU A 118 10.74 46.75 8.36
C GLU A 118 12.24 46.95 8.06
N ALA A 119 12.91 45.90 7.59
CA ALA A 119 14.25 45.96 7.04
C ALA A 119 14.34 46.84 5.77
N GLN A 120 13.37 46.74 4.87
CA GLN A 120 13.30 47.57 3.66
C GLN A 120 12.99 49.03 4.02
N ARG A 121 12.14 49.26 5.02
CA ARG A 121 11.89 50.59 5.58
C ARG A 121 13.16 51.23 6.14
N ALA A 122 14.02 50.45 6.79
CA ALA A 122 15.32 50.91 7.23
C ALA A 122 16.25 51.31 6.07
N GLN A 123 16.21 50.58 4.95
CA GLN A 123 16.97 50.96 3.73
C GLN A 123 16.49 52.28 3.14
N LEU A 124 15.17 52.49 3.07
CA LEU A 124 14.58 53.77 2.62
C LEU A 124 14.99 54.96 3.50
N ARG A 125 15.42 54.72 4.74
CA ARG A 125 15.95 55.73 5.67
C ARG A 125 17.47 55.93 5.58
N GLY A 126 18.12 55.37 4.57
CA GLY A 126 19.54 55.59 4.28
C GLY A 126 20.48 54.47 4.74
N LEU A 127 19.97 53.36 5.29
CA LEU A 127 20.81 52.21 5.65
C LEU A 127 21.27 51.45 4.38
N GLN A 128 22.57 51.46 4.11
CA GLN A 128 23.15 50.74 2.98
C GLN A 128 23.11 49.22 3.20
N ARG A 129 22.37 48.49 2.36
CA ARG A 129 22.28 47.02 2.39
C ARG A 129 22.11 46.47 0.98
N GLY A 130 22.82 45.38 0.65
CA GLY A 130 22.63 44.65 -0.61
C GLY A 130 21.34 43.83 -0.65
N THR A 131 20.59 43.90 -1.74
CA THR A 131 19.27 43.26 -1.95
C THR A 131 19.34 41.76 -2.27
N SER A 132 20.52 41.23 -2.62
CA SER A 132 20.66 39.92 -3.28
C SER A 132 20.39 38.68 -2.40
N ASN A 133 20.13 38.85 -1.10
CA ASN A 133 19.90 37.72 -0.17
C ASN A 133 18.56 37.75 0.59
N ASP A 134 17.66 38.69 0.30
CA ASP A 134 16.42 38.88 1.08
C ASP A 134 15.47 37.67 0.95
N SER A 135 15.35 37.04 -0.22
CA SER A 135 14.51 35.86 -0.40
C SER A 135 14.98 34.65 0.41
N LYS A 136 16.31 34.45 0.47
CA LYS A 136 16.95 33.38 1.26
C LYS A 136 16.80 33.65 2.75
N ALA A 137 16.95 34.90 3.15
CA ALA A 137 16.78 35.33 4.53
C ALA A 137 15.32 35.20 4.99
N LEU A 138 14.34 35.52 4.14
CA LEU A 138 12.92 35.33 4.39
C LEU A 138 12.57 33.84 4.56
N HIS A 139 13.08 32.98 3.68
CA HIS A 139 12.88 31.53 3.79
C HIS A 139 13.46 30.99 5.11
N ARG A 140 14.64 31.45 5.50
CA ARG A 140 15.25 31.06 6.78
C ARG A 140 14.45 31.61 7.97
N LEU A 141 14.00 32.86 7.94
CA LEU A 141 13.16 33.44 9.01
C LEU A 141 11.89 32.62 9.25
N ARG A 142 11.17 32.25 8.18
CA ARG A 142 10.00 31.35 8.28
C ARG A 142 10.35 30.06 9.02
N ARG A 143 11.44 29.41 8.59
CA ARG A 143 11.89 28.15 9.20
C ARG A 143 12.31 28.31 10.67
N LEU A 144 12.94 29.42 11.03
CA LEU A 144 13.35 29.70 12.41
C LEU A 144 12.13 29.91 13.30
N GLN A 145 11.16 30.72 12.86
CA GLN A 145 9.91 30.92 13.59
C GLN A 145 9.10 29.63 13.69
N ASP A 146 9.03 28.83 12.63
CA ASP A 146 8.36 27.52 12.62
C ASP A 146 8.91 26.59 13.71
N ILE A 147 10.23 26.60 13.96
CA ILE A 147 10.86 25.80 15.03
C ILE A 147 10.64 26.43 16.40
N LEU A 148 10.67 27.76 16.48
CA LEU A 148 10.60 28.48 17.73
C LEU A 148 9.20 28.43 18.37
N VAL A 149 8.14 28.24 17.59
CA VAL A 149 6.77 28.14 18.11
C VAL A 149 6.58 26.98 19.08
N TYR A 150 7.23 25.83 18.85
CA TYR A 150 7.05 24.62 19.68
C TYR A 150 7.45 24.80 21.16
N PRO A 151 8.66 25.30 21.49
CA PRO A 151 9.06 25.46 22.89
C PRO A 151 8.24 26.50 23.67
N TYR A 152 7.62 27.47 23.00
CA TYR A 152 6.76 28.47 23.64
C TYR A 152 5.31 27.99 23.82
N HIS A 153 4.89 26.93 23.12
CA HIS A 153 3.52 26.42 23.20
C HIS A 153 3.32 25.50 24.40
N GLN A 154 2.52 25.94 25.37
CA GLN A 154 2.24 25.21 26.63
C GLN A 154 0.97 24.35 26.58
N GLY A 155 0.09 24.55 25.59
CA GLY A 155 -1.12 23.75 25.45
C GLY A 155 -0.86 22.35 24.86
N PRO A 156 -1.92 21.55 24.65
CA PRO A 156 -1.86 20.34 23.85
C PRO A 156 -1.17 20.59 22.50
N TRP A 157 -0.27 19.69 22.10
CA TRP A 157 0.58 19.86 20.92
C TRP A 157 -0.24 20.12 19.65
N TRP A 158 -1.43 19.53 19.55
CA TRP A 158 -2.29 19.60 18.38
C TRP A 158 -2.93 20.98 18.16
N GLN A 159 -2.95 21.85 19.17
CA GLN A 159 -3.51 23.21 19.03
C GLN A 159 -2.69 24.08 18.06
N LEU A 160 -1.42 23.74 17.83
CA LEU A 160 -0.57 24.45 16.87
C LEU A 160 -1.11 24.32 15.44
N ASN A 161 -0.91 25.37 14.63
CA ASN A 161 -1.24 25.32 13.20
C ASN A 161 -0.18 24.60 12.35
N LEU A 162 0.99 24.37 12.92
CA LEU A 162 2.08 23.65 12.27
C LEU A 162 2.46 22.48 13.16
N TRP A 163 2.23 21.27 12.67
CA TRP A 163 2.69 20.08 13.35
C TRP A 163 3.90 19.51 12.62
N ASN A 164 4.93 19.17 13.39
CA ASN A 164 6.11 18.48 12.86
C ASN A 164 6.65 17.52 13.94
N PRO A 165 6.54 16.20 13.74
CA PRO A 165 6.97 15.21 14.73
C PRO A 165 8.48 15.25 15.02
N GLN A 166 9.30 15.74 14.09
CA GLN A 166 10.73 15.91 14.35
C GLN A 166 11.04 17.11 15.24
N LEU A 167 10.15 18.10 15.30
CA LEU A 167 10.37 19.34 16.04
C LEU A 167 9.66 19.32 17.40
N ASP A 168 8.49 18.69 17.47
CA ASP A 168 7.69 18.55 18.68
C ASP A 168 7.64 17.08 19.14
N PRO A 169 8.39 16.71 20.18
CA PRO A 169 8.42 15.33 20.68
C PRO A 169 7.11 14.87 21.31
N ARG A 170 6.16 15.78 21.58
CA ARG A 170 4.83 15.44 22.10
C ARG A 170 3.95 14.76 21.06
N VAL A 171 4.25 14.93 19.77
CA VAL A 171 3.49 14.33 18.67
C VAL A 171 3.76 12.81 18.65
N PRO A 172 2.74 11.96 18.82
CA PRO A 172 2.90 10.51 18.78
C PRO A 172 3.52 10.05 17.46
N GLN A 173 4.49 9.13 17.55
CA GLN A 173 5.18 8.57 16.39
C GLN A 173 5.29 7.07 16.52
N ARG A 174 5.03 6.37 15.42
CA ARG A 174 5.40 4.97 15.27
C ARG A 174 6.92 4.86 15.17
N GLU A 175 7.44 3.67 15.48
CA GLU A 175 8.86 3.37 15.33
C GLU A 175 9.37 3.67 13.91
N HIS A 176 8.55 3.48 12.87
CA HIS A 176 8.89 3.85 11.49
C HIS A 176 7.80 4.69 10.84
N GLU A 177 7.64 5.92 11.32
CA GLU A 177 6.60 6.83 10.85
C GLU A 177 6.88 7.35 9.42
N PRO A 178 6.04 7.00 8.42
CA PRO A 178 6.24 7.45 7.04
C PRO A 178 6.03 8.96 6.93
N MET A 179 6.90 9.63 6.17
CA MET A 179 6.85 11.09 5.99
C MET A 179 7.00 11.91 7.29
N SER A 180 7.55 11.35 8.37
CA SER A 180 7.73 12.04 9.67
C SER A 180 8.45 13.40 9.60
N HIS A 181 9.27 13.62 8.56
CA HIS A 181 9.96 14.88 8.32
C HIS A 181 9.12 15.98 7.64
N HIS A 182 7.92 15.65 7.15
CA HIS A 182 7.02 16.61 6.54
C HIS A 182 6.16 17.28 7.60
N SER A 183 6.02 18.61 7.54
CA SER A 183 5.09 19.32 8.41
C SER A 183 3.64 19.23 7.89
N ALA A 184 2.68 19.10 8.81
CA ALA A 184 1.26 19.33 8.53
C ALA A 184 0.93 20.78 8.87
N ASN A 185 0.52 21.57 7.86
CA ASN A 185 0.23 23.00 8.01
C ASN A 185 -1.27 23.27 7.81
N PHE A 186 -1.92 23.68 8.90
CA PHE A 186 -3.33 23.98 9.04
C PHE A 186 -3.67 25.45 8.75
N SER A 187 -2.68 26.34 8.64
CA SER A 187 -2.90 27.77 8.37
C SER A 187 -3.54 28.05 7.00
N ARG A 188 -3.66 27.05 6.13
CA ARG A 188 -4.41 27.13 4.86
C ARG A 188 -5.90 26.82 5.00
N LEU A 189 -6.37 26.44 6.18
CA LEU A 189 -7.78 26.36 6.51
C LEU A 189 -8.17 27.69 7.16
N SER A 190 -8.66 28.63 6.35
CA SER A 190 -9.07 29.97 6.78
C SER A 190 -10.25 29.93 7.75
N SER A 191 -11.20 29.01 7.53
CA SER A 191 -12.35 28.79 8.39
C SER A 191 -11.94 28.23 9.74
N ASP A 192 -12.22 28.95 10.82
CA ASP A 192 -11.79 28.59 12.17
C ASP A 192 -12.38 27.25 12.61
N TRP A 193 -13.66 27.00 12.33
CA TRP A 193 -14.30 25.74 12.65
C TRP A 193 -13.65 24.56 11.90
N LEU A 194 -13.36 24.73 10.60
CA LEU A 194 -12.77 23.66 9.80
C LEU A 194 -11.34 23.39 10.26
N ARG A 195 -10.59 24.43 10.59
CA ARG A 195 -9.21 24.32 11.06
C ARG A 195 -9.10 23.64 12.42
N GLU A 196 -9.86 24.11 13.41
CA GLU A 196 -9.80 23.55 14.76
C GLU A 196 -10.47 22.16 14.83
N GLY A 197 -11.58 21.96 14.11
CA GLY A 197 -12.18 20.63 13.96
C GLY A 197 -11.26 19.63 13.25
N ALA A 198 -10.55 20.05 12.20
CA ALA A 198 -9.56 19.20 11.55
C ALA A 198 -8.40 18.82 12.48
N LYS A 199 -7.92 19.75 13.32
CA LYS A 199 -6.88 19.46 14.30
C LYS A 199 -7.36 18.41 15.29
N LEU A 200 -8.53 18.60 15.90
CA LEU A 200 -9.10 17.66 16.87
C LEU A 200 -9.26 16.25 16.27
N TRP A 201 -9.92 16.16 15.11
CA TRP A 201 -10.11 14.89 14.39
C TRP A 201 -8.79 14.18 14.09
N LEU A 202 -7.83 14.92 13.53
CA LEU A 202 -6.56 14.35 13.09
C LEU A 202 -5.64 13.99 14.27
N SER A 203 -5.66 14.75 15.36
CA SER A 203 -4.85 14.47 16.54
C SER A 203 -5.31 13.21 17.25
N GLU A 204 -6.62 13.07 17.48
CA GLU A 204 -7.15 11.89 18.17
C GLU A 204 -6.95 10.60 17.35
N ASN A 205 -7.16 10.67 16.03
CA ASN A 205 -6.92 9.50 15.18
C ASN A 205 -5.42 9.16 15.06
N LEU A 206 -4.52 10.13 15.26
CA LEU A 206 -3.08 9.87 15.36
C LEU A 206 -2.70 9.26 16.71
N GLU A 207 -3.19 9.82 17.81
CA GLU A 207 -2.96 9.35 19.19
C GLU A 207 -3.44 7.91 19.38
N ASN A 208 -4.61 7.57 18.82
CA ASN A 208 -5.16 6.22 18.87
C ASN A 208 -4.50 5.25 17.87
N GLY A 209 -3.43 5.65 17.16
CA GLY A 209 -2.72 4.82 16.19
C GLY A 209 -3.47 4.50 14.90
N ARG A 210 -4.72 4.96 14.75
CA ARG A 210 -5.57 4.71 13.57
C ARG A 210 -5.00 5.34 12.31
N TYR A 211 -4.40 6.52 12.41
CA TYR A 211 -3.77 7.23 11.30
C TYR A 211 -2.25 7.20 11.39
N SER A 212 -1.62 7.03 10.23
CA SER A 212 -0.20 7.36 10.05
C SER A 212 -0.06 8.83 9.68
N TRP A 213 1.13 9.39 9.81
CA TRP A 213 1.44 10.76 9.41
C TRP A 213 1.15 11.03 7.92
N SER A 214 1.38 10.02 7.06
CA SER A 214 1.01 10.11 5.65
C SER A 214 -0.52 10.24 5.45
N THR A 215 -1.31 9.59 6.31
CA THR A 215 -2.77 9.72 6.34
C THR A 215 -3.18 11.12 6.80
N ILE A 216 -2.58 11.64 7.87
CA ILE A 216 -2.82 13.01 8.37
C ILE A 216 -2.64 14.02 7.24
N LYS A 217 -1.52 13.96 6.53
CA LYS A 217 -1.24 14.86 5.41
C LYS A 217 -2.27 14.72 4.28
N SER A 218 -2.62 13.48 3.91
CA SER A 218 -3.62 13.24 2.87
C SER A 218 -5.01 13.76 3.24
N ARG A 219 -5.43 13.63 4.51
CA ARG A 219 -6.73 14.12 5.00
C ARG A 219 -6.75 15.63 5.07
N LEU A 220 -5.70 16.23 5.63
CA LEU A 220 -5.54 17.69 5.64
C LEU A 220 -5.53 18.29 4.23
N ASP A 221 -4.83 17.65 3.27
CA ASP A 221 -4.84 18.10 1.88
C ASP A 221 -6.22 17.97 1.23
N ALA A 222 -7.05 16.99 1.63
CA ALA A 222 -8.45 16.89 1.20
C ALA A 222 -9.32 18.01 1.79
N LEU A 223 -9.17 18.35 3.07
CA LEU A 223 -9.93 19.43 3.71
C LEU A 223 -9.64 20.81 3.09
N LYS A 224 -8.43 21.03 2.56
CA LYS A 224 -8.11 22.25 1.79
C LYS A 224 -8.97 22.42 0.53
N TRP A 225 -9.52 21.33 -0.03
CA TRP A 225 -10.49 21.43 -1.12
C TRP A 225 -11.84 21.94 -0.62
N LEU A 226 -12.28 21.48 0.56
CA LEU A 226 -13.49 22.01 1.17
C LEU A 226 -13.32 23.50 1.48
N GLN A 227 -12.18 23.90 2.06
CA GLN A 227 -11.86 25.31 2.30
C GLN A 227 -11.97 26.13 1.01
N ARG A 228 -11.36 25.67 -0.09
CA ARG A 228 -11.44 26.38 -1.38
C ARG A 228 -12.87 26.61 -1.85
N HIS A 229 -13.75 25.63 -1.61
CA HIS A 229 -15.16 25.76 -1.96
C HIS A 229 -15.86 26.77 -1.05
N LEU A 230 -15.62 26.70 0.26
CA LEU A 230 -16.13 27.69 1.24
C LEU A 230 -15.68 29.11 0.88
N ASP A 231 -14.43 29.30 0.49
CA ASP A 231 -13.90 30.61 0.06
C ASP A 231 -14.65 31.16 -1.18
N THR A 232 -15.31 30.29 -1.96
CA THR A 232 -16.06 30.66 -3.17
C THR A 232 -17.54 30.90 -2.88
N VAL A 233 -18.18 30.05 -2.07
CA VAL A 233 -19.63 30.08 -1.85
C VAL A 233 -20.06 30.76 -0.56
N GLY A 234 -19.09 31.12 0.29
CA GLY A 234 -19.32 31.66 1.63
C GLY A 234 -19.20 30.58 2.71
N ASP A 235 -18.67 30.99 3.86
CA ASP A 235 -18.52 30.12 5.03
C ASP A 235 -19.73 30.31 5.96
N ALA A 236 -20.59 29.30 6.04
CA ALA A 236 -21.75 29.26 6.93
C ALA A 236 -21.52 28.43 8.20
N GLY A 237 -20.27 28.08 8.51
CA GLY A 237 -19.93 27.27 9.68
C GLY A 237 -19.98 25.76 9.44
N PRO A 238 -19.91 24.94 10.50
CA PRO A 238 -19.86 23.48 10.43
C PRO A 238 -20.98 22.82 9.63
N THR A 239 -22.18 23.40 9.64
CA THR A 239 -23.36 22.87 8.92
C THR A 239 -23.29 23.07 7.41
N LEU A 240 -22.24 23.76 6.90
CA LEU A 240 -22.00 24.12 5.50
C LEU A 240 -23.01 25.09 4.88
N THR A 241 -24.27 25.02 5.31
CA THR A 241 -25.35 25.92 4.93
C THR A 241 -26.19 26.27 6.17
N SER A 242 -26.71 27.50 6.20
CA SER A 242 -27.64 27.93 7.24
C SER A 242 -29.06 27.37 7.00
N ASP A 243 -29.44 27.22 5.72
CA ASP A 243 -30.70 26.61 5.31
C ASP A 243 -30.48 25.11 4.96
N PRO A 244 -31.21 24.17 5.59
CA PRO A 244 -31.22 22.76 5.20
C PRO A 244 -31.50 22.51 3.70
N SER A 245 -32.34 23.34 3.06
CA SER A 245 -32.71 23.16 1.64
C SER A 245 -31.52 23.41 0.70
N ALA A 246 -30.60 24.30 1.10
CA ALA A 246 -29.40 24.66 0.35
C ALA A 246 -28.26 23.61 0.46
N PHE A 247 -28.38 22.64 1.38
CA PHE A 247 -27.34 21.65 1.64
C PHE A 247 -26.99 20.82 0.40
N ARG A 248 -28.00 20.33 -0.33
CA ARG A 248 -27.75 19.53 -1.54
C ARG A 248 -27.15 20.35 -2.68
N PRO A 249 -27.67 21.55 -3.00
CA PRO A 249 -27.01 22.49 -3.91
C PRO A 249 -25.53 22.74 -3.56
N PHE A 250 -25.20 22.94 -2.29
CA PHE A 250 -23.81 23.12 -1.84
C PHE A 250 -22.93 21.93 -2.22
N VAL A 251 -23.36 20.71 -1.90
CA VAL A 251 -22.60 19.49 -2.21
C VAL A 251 -22.45 19.31 -3.72
N ARG A 252 -23.51 19.56 -4.50
CA ARG A 252 -23.45 19.48 -5.97
C ARG A 252 -22.44 20.48 -6.54
N GLY A 253 -22.43 21.70 -6.02
CA GLY A 253 -21.44 22.72 -6.37
C GLY A 253 -20.01 22.26 -6.08
N PHE A 254 -19.78 21.65 -4.92
CA PHE A 254 -18.47 21.09 -4.57
C PHE A 254 -18.04 19.98 -5.54
N CYS A 255 -18.96 19.05 -5.87
CA CYS A 255 -18.69 17.99 -6.84
C CYS A 255 -18.39 18.56 -8.25
N GLU A 256 -19.10 19.60 -8.69
CA GLU A 256 -18.83 20.29 -9.96
C GLU A 256 -17.45 20.97 -9.93
N MET A 257 -17.10 21.67 -8.85
CA MET A 257 -15.78 22.27 -8.67
C MET A 257 -14.68 21.21 -8.81
N LEU A 258 -14.83 20.04 -8.18
CA LEU A 258 -13.87 18.94 -8.33
C LEU A 258 -13.82 18.38 -9.76
N ARG A 259 -14.96 18.33 -10.47
CA ARG A 259 -15.04 17.81 -11.83
C ARG A 259 -14.40 18.73 -12.87
N THR A 260 -14.56 20.04 -12.69
CA THR A 260 -14.08 21.09 -13.60
C THR A 260 -12.70 21.62 -13.25
N HIS A 261 -12.16 21.27 -12.08
CA HIS A 261 -10.84 21.72 -11.68
C HIS A 261 -9.75 21.24 -12.64
N THR A 262 -9.05 22.21 -13.23
CA THR A 262 -7.88 22.00 -14.06
C THR A 262 -6.62 22.00 -13.20
N VAL A 263 -5.85 20.91 -13.26
CA VAL A 263 -4.60 20.75 -12.52
C VAL A 263 -3.59 21.81 -12.99
N THR A 264 -3.02 22.57 -12.05
CA THR A 264 -2.14 23.71 -12.36
C THR A 264 -0.65 23.36 -12.40
N THR A 265 -0.26 22.22 -11.84
CA THR A 265 1.15 21.83 -11.65
C THR A 265 1.40 20.36 -11.92
N GLY A 266 2.62 20.00 -12.30
CA GLY A 266 3.06 18.60 -12.48
C GLY A 266 2.73 18.04 -13.87
N LYS A 267 2.90 16.72 -14.04
CA LYS A 267 2.77 16.02 -15.33
C LYS A 267 1.38 16.17 -15.96
N ASN A 268 0.34 16.29 -15.14
CA ASN A 268 -1.05 16.41 -15.60
C ASN A 268 -1.51 17.87 -15.66
N LYS A 269 -0.58 18.84 -15.73
CA LYS A 269 -0.92 20.26 -15.87
C LYS A 269 -1.85 20.46 -17.07
N ASN A 270 -2.85 21.33 -16.91
CA ASN A 270 -3.90 21.63 -17.88
C ASN A 270 -4.90 20.48 -18.14
N GLN A 271 -4.82 19.37 -17.41
CA GLN A 271 -5.82 18.30 -17.46
C GLN A 271 -6.82 18.42 -16.30
N LEU A 272 -8.02 17.87 -16.49
CA LEU A 272 -9.01 17.77 -15.43
C LEU A 272 -8.55 16.86 -14.29
N LEU A 273 -9.01 17.15 -13.08
CA LEU A 273 -8.72 16.34 -11.90
C LEU A 273 -9.24 14.90 -12.07
N GLY A 274 -8.32 13.93 -11.95
CA GLY A 274 -8.61 12.52 -12.19
C GLY A 274 -9.66 11.90 -11.24
N LYS A 275 -10.18 10.72 -11.59
CA LYS A 275 -11.19 10.00 -10.79
C LYS A 275 -10.70 9.65 -9.38
N ASN A 276 -9.50 9.09 -9.23
CA ASN A 276 -8.99 8.63 -7.93
C ASN A 276 -8.77 9.80 -6.94
N PRO A 277 -8.09 10.90 -7.31
CA PRO A 277 -7.97 12.06 -6.42
C PRO A 277 -9.33 12.62 -5.98
N ARG A 278 -10.29 12.78 -6.91
CA ARG A 278 -11.65 13.24 -6.59
C ARG A 278 -12.31 12.36 -5.55
N ARG A 279 -12.31 11.03 -5.76
CA ARG A 279 -12.89 10.09 -4.82
C ARG A 279 -12.22 10.15 -3.45
N ASN A 280 -10.88 10.24 -3.40
CA ASN A 280 -10.15 10.34 -2.14
C ASN A 280 -10.49 11.62 -1.36
N ILE A 281 -10.64 12.76 -2.05
CA ILE A 281 -11.05 14.02 -1.44
C ILE A 281 -12.45 13.87 -0.82
N MET A 282 -13.40 13.35 -1.59
CA MET A 282 -14.79 13.15 -1.16
C MET A 282 -14.86 12.20 0.05
N THR A 283 -14.19 11.05 -0.01
CA THR A 283 -14.16 10.08 1.10
C THR A 283 -13.50 10.67 2.35
N ALA A 284 -12.44 11.47 2.23
CA ALA A 284 -11.79 12.09 3.37
C ALA A 284 -12.69 13.11 4.08
N ILE A 285 -13.42 13.95 3.32
CA ILE A 285 -14.36 14.93 3.88
C ILE A 285 -15.54 14.22 4.54
N GLU A 286 -16.05 13.15 3.92
CA GLU A 286 -17.13 12.34 4.51
C GLU A 286 -16.69 11.69 5.83
N GLN A 287 -15.47 11.13 5.89
CA GLN A 287 -14.91 10.59 7.14
C GLN A 287 -14.74 11.65 8.22
N PHE A 288 -14.33 12.87 7.85
CA PHE A 288 -14.24 13.99 8.77
C PHE A 288 -15.62 14.29 9.38
N TYR A 289 -16.65 14.44 8.55
CA TYR A 289 -17.99 14.75 9.05
C TYR A 289 -18.65 13.62 9.84
N GLN A 290 -18.44 12.36 9.44
CA GLN A 290 -18.88 11.20 10.23
C GLN A 290 -18.28 11.24 11.63
N TRP A 291 -16.96 11.47 11.72
CA TRP A 291 -16.28 11.55 12.99
C TRP A 291 -16.74 12.75 13.82
N MET A 292 -16.82 13.95 13.21
CA MET A 292 -17.29 15.16 13.90
C MET A 292 -18.73 15.04 14.37
N PHE A 293 -19.60 14.33 13.64
CA PHE A 293 -20.97 14.08 14.06
C PHE A 293 -21.01 13.22 15.32
N ASP A 294 -20.22 12.15 15.38
CA ASP A 294 -20.14 11.27 16.54
C ASP A 294 -19.55 12.00 17.78
N HIS A 295 -18.66 12.97 17.57
CA HIS A 295 -17.96 13.72 18.63
C HIS A 295 -18.48 15.16 18.79
N ARG A 296 -19.67 15.48 18.27
CA ARG A 296 -20.16 16.87 18.16
C ARG A 296 -20.30 17.61 19.50
N ASP A 297 -20.69 16.89 20.55
CA ASP A 297 -20.85 17.47 21.89
C ASP A 297 -19.51 17.80 22.54
N GLU A 298 -18.54 16.90 22.38
CA GLU A 298 -17.15 17.11 22.82
C GLU A 298 -16.49 18.23 22.02
N ALA A 299 -16.60 18.20 20.69
CA ALA A 299 -16.07 19.25 19.82
C ALA A 299 -16.65 20.62 20.17
N SER A 300 -17.95 20.70 20.49
CA SER A 300 -18.58 21.94 20.93
C SER A 300 -17.96 22.50 22.20
N HIS A 301 -17.67 21.65 23.19
CA HIS A 301 -17.06 22.06 24.45
C HIS A 301 -15.57 22.38 24.28
N THR A 302 -14.80 21.45 23.71
CA THR A 302 -13.34 21.52 23.58
C THR A 302 -12.88 22.65 22.66
N LEU A 303 -13.63 22.93 21.59
CA LEU A 303 -13.30 23.98 20.62
C LEU A 303 -14.01 25.31 20.92
N GLY A 304 -14.95 25.33 21.87
CA GLY A 304 -15.77 26.52 22.15
C GLY A 304 -16.68 26.94 21.00
N GLN A 305 -17.14 25.97 20.19
CA GLN A 305 -17.89 26.18 18.95
C GLN A 305 -19.26 25.46 19.03
N PRO A 306 -20.33 26.12 19.53
CA PRO A 306 -21.64 25.48 19.75
C PRO A 306 -22.29 24.95 18.46
N GLU A 307 -21.89 25.45 17.30
CA GLU A 307 -22.44 25.10 15.99
C GLU A 307 -22.22 23.62 15.63
N TRP A 308 -21.23 22.95 16.23
CA TRP A 308 -21.03 21.51 16.05
C TRP A 308 -22.24 20.67 16.46
N ARG A 309 -22.99 21.09 17.48
CA ARG A 309 -24.21 20.39 17.92
C ARG A 309 -25.33 20.42 16.88
N LEU A 310 -25.27 21.34 15.92
CA LEU A 310 -26.25 21.48 14.85
C LEU A 310 -26.03 20.51 13.69
N LEU A 311 -24.94 19.70 13.73
CA LEU A 311 -24.74 18.66 12.73
C LEU A 311 -25.90 17.65 12.75
N ARG A 312 -26.40 17.37 11.56
CA ARG A 312 -27.50 16.42 11.28
C ARG A 312 -26.99 15.17 10.58
N PRO A 313 -27.75 14.05 10.57
CA PRO A 313 -27.35 12.82 9.89
C PRO A 313 -26.97 12.97 8.42
N GLU A 314 -27.52 13.97 7.70
CA GLU A 314 -27.15 14.19 6.29
C GLU A 314 -25.68 14.58 6.10
N HIS A 315 -25.03 15.14 7.13
CA HIS A 315 -23.60 15.46 7.09
C HIS A 315 -22.73 14.20 7.10
N CYS A 316 -23.22 13.08 7.64
CA CYS A 316 -22.51 11.80 7.62
C CYS A 316 -22.52 11.12 6.24
N VAL A 317 -23.40 11.57 5.34
CA VAL A 317 -23.57 11.01 3.99
C VAL A 317 -23.60 12.15 2.97
N LEU A 318 -22.55 12.99 2.99
CA LEU A 318 -22.41 14.13 2.09
C LEU A 318 -22.56 13.72 0.62
N PHE A 319 -21.88 12.64 0.22
CA PHE A 319 -21.77 12.27 -1.18
C PHE A 319 -22.51 10.97 -1.47
N ARG A 320 -23.52 11.04 -2.32
CA ARG A 320 -24.26 9.86 -2.74
C ARG A 320 -23.39 8.96 -3.63
N PRO A 321 -23.73 7.67 -3.77
CA PRO A 321 -22.97 6.74 -4.62
C PRO A 321 -22.77 7.24 -6.06
N GLU A 322 -23.75 7.96 -6.61
CA GLU A 322 -23.70 8.57 -7.95
C GLU A 322 -22.78 9.80 -8.04
N ASP A 323 -22.54 10.50 -6.94
CA ASP A 323 -21.62 11.65 -6.92
C ASP A 323 -20.16 11.16 -6.99
N LYS A 324 -19.88 10.01 -6.36
CA LYS A 324 -18.52 9.45 -6.28
C LYS A 324 -18.14 8.84 -7.63
N PRO A 325 -16.96 9.17 -8.18
CA PRO A 325 -16.47 8.51 -9.39
C PRO A 325 -16.45 6.98 -9.20
N ARG A 326 -17.10 6.26 -10.12
CA ARG A 326 -16.96 4.81 -10.22
C ARG A 326 -15.50 4.51 -10.56
N LEU A 327 -14.82 3.82 -9.65
CA LEU A 327 -13.53 3.24 -9.92
C LEU A 327 -13.78 1.99 -10.77
N THR A 328 -13.49 2.06 -12.06
CA THR A 328 -13.25 0.84 -12.81
C THR A 328 -11.90 0.32 -12.33
N ASN A 329 -11.86 -0.87 -11.73
CA ASN A 329 -10.64 -1.66 -11.69
C ASN A 329 -10.28 -1.94 -13.15
N LYS A 330 -9.58 -1.01 -13.80
CA LYS A 330 -8.94 -1.35 -15.07
C LYS A 330 -8.04 -2.54 -14.73
N ARG A 331 -8.33 -3.69 -15.35
CA ARG A 331 -7.44 -4.85 -15.37
C ARG A 331 -6.16 -4.42 -16.09
N HIS A 332 -5.29 -3.71 -15.38
CA HIS A 332 -4.01 -3.20 -15.84
C HIS A 332 -2.88 -4.15 -15.40
N ASP A 333 -3.20 -5.35 -14.92
CA ASP A 333 -2.21 -6.26 -14.33
C ASP A 333 -1.14 -6.67 -15.37
N ASP A 334 -1.53 -6.81 -16.65
CA ASP A 334 -0.57 -7.04 -17.76
C ASP A 334 0.41 -5.86 -17.96
N ASP A 335 -0.01 -4.61 -17.72
CA ASP A 335 0.87 -3.43 -17.74
C ASP A 335 1.56 -3.18 -16.38
N MET A 336 1.45 -4.09 -15.42
CA MET A 336 2.16 -3.98 -14.14
C MET A 336 3.24 -5.04 -13.98
N VAL A 337 3.08 -6.20 -14.60
CA VAL A 337 4.13 -7.21 -14.72
C VAL A 337 5.19 -6.73 -15.72
N LEU A 338 6.46 -6.97 -15.40
CA LEU A 338 7.59 -6.71 -16.29
C LEU A 338 7.94 -8.03 -16.98
N GLU A 339 8.13 -7.99 -18.30
CA GLU A 339 8.64 -9.13 -19.06
C GLU A 339 10.06 -9.51 -18.61
N ASP A 340 10.42 -10.79 -18.68
CA ASP A 340 11.75 -11.27 -18.25
C ASP A 340 12.90 -10.60 -19.03
N ALA A 341 12.70 -10.33 -20.32
CA ALA A 341 13.66 -9.59 -21.15
C ALA A 341 13.86 -8.15 -20.64
N VAL A 342 12.78 -7.50 -20.21
CA VAL A 342 12.83 -6.15 -19.62
C VAL A 342 13.57 -6.17 -18.29
N VAL A 343 13.25 -7.11 -17.40
CA VAL A 343 13.95 -7.27 -16.11
C VAL A 343 15.44 -7.53 -16.31
N THR A 344 15.79 -8.39 -17.27
CA THR A 344 17.18 -8.71 -17.62
C THR A 344 17.93 -7.47 -18.11
N ARG A 345 17.32 -6.68 -19.00
CA ARG A 345 17.92 -5.44 -19.50
C ARG A 345 18.11 -4.39 -18.40
N ILE A 346 17.14 -4.28 -17.48
CA ILE A 346 17.25 -3.39 -16.31
C ILE A 346 18.42 -3.84 -15.43
N ALA A 347 18.52 -5.14 -15.12
CA ALA A 347 19.58 -5.68 -14.29
C ALA A 347 20.97 -5.48 -14.92
N ALA A 348 21.12 -5.77 -16.21
CA ALA A 348 22.38 -5.61 -16.94
C ALA A 348 22.86 -4.14 -16.97
N GLY A 349 21.93 -3.18 -17.06
CA GLY A 349 22.26 -1.75 -17.09
C GLY A 349 22.26 -1.06 -15.72
N ALA A 350 21.96 -1.78 -14.63
CA ALA A 350 21.77 -1.18 -13.31
C ALA A 350 23.02 -0.48 -12.77
N GLU A 351 24.22 -0.91 -13.18
CA GLU A 351 25.50 -0.29 -12.81
C GLU A 351 25.59 1.20 -13.17
N LEU A 352 24.83 1.69 -14.16
CA LEU A 352 24.75 3.11 -14.50
C LEU A 352 24.22 3.97 -13.34
N LEU A 353 23.44 3.38 -12.42
CA LEU A 353 23.02 4.07 -11.20
C LEU A 353 24.23 4.42 -10.32
N ALA A 354 25.15 3.46 -10.15
CA ALA A 354 26.31 3.58 -9.30
C ALA A 354 27.44 4.42 -9.91
N LYS A 355 27.68 4.26 -11.22
CA LYS A 355 28.79 4.91 -11.93
C LYS A 355 28.86 6.42 -11.68
N PRO A 356 30.06 7.02 -11.51
CA PRO A 356 30.22 8.46 -11.36
C PRO A 356 29.59 9.23 -12.52
N ARG A 357 29.12 10.46 -12.25
CA ARG A 357 28.55 11.33 -13.29
C ARG A 357 29.56 11.71 -14.36
N THR A 358 30.84 11.77 -14.01
CA THR A 358 31.97 12.03 -14.91
C THR A 358 32.17 10.91 -15.93
N GLU A 359 31.75 9.69 -15.61
CA GLU A 359 31.81 8.50 -16.48
C GLU A 359 30.46 8.21 -17.14
N GLY A 360 29.56 9.20 -17.18
CA GLY A 360 28.24 9.04 -17.76
C GLY A 360 27.23 8.29 -16.90
N GLY A 361 27.53 7.98 -15.63
CA GLY A 361 26.58 7.38 -14.68
C GLY A 361 25.67 8.40 -13.96
N LEU A 362 24.97 7.96 -12.92
CA LEU A 362 24.08 8.79 -12.09
C LEU A 362 24.70 9.15 -10.73
N GLY A 363 25.76 8.46 -10.31
CA GLY A 363 26.52 8.70 -9.09
C GLY A 363 25.74 8.39 -7.82
N ASP A 364 24.91 7.35 -7.82
CA ASP A 364 24.11 6.92 -6.67
C ASP A 364 24.12 5.39 -6.49
N ILE A 365 25.16 4.91 -5.81
CA ILE A 365 25.31 3.50 -5.43
C ILE A 365 24.16 3.00 -4.54
N GLN A 366 23.55 3.87 -3.72
CA GLN A 366 22.41 3.46 -2.89
C GLN A 366 21.21 3.12 -3.76
N ALA A 367 20.95 3.91 -4.81
CA ALA A 367 19.88 3.64 -5.77
C ALA A 367 20.08 2.29 -6.49
N PHE A 368 21.32 1.92 -6.80
CA PHE A 368 21.68 0.61 -7.34
C PHE A 368 21.29 -0.52 -6.36
N HIS A 369 21.75 -0.47 -5.11
CA HIS A 369 21.41 -1.47 -4.10
C HIS A 369 19.89 -1.56 -3.84
N ILE A 370 19.18 -0.42 -3.82
CA ILE A 370 17.72 -0.38 -3.68
C ILE A 370 17.04 -1.11 -4.85
N LEU A 371 17.49 -0.87 -6.09
CA LEU A 371 16.93 -1.54 -7.27
C LEU A 371 17.14 -3.05 -7.22
N MET A 372 18.33 -3.52 -6.82
CA MET A 372 18.61 -4.95 -6.65
C MET A 372 17.67 -5.59 -5.63
N LEU A 373 17.45 -4.94 -4.49
CA LEU A 373 16.50 -5.43 -3.49
C LEU A 373 15.05 -5.42 -4.01
N LEU A 374 14.64 -4.40 -4.75
CA LEU A 374 13.29 -4.34 -5.36
C LEU A 374 13.05 -5.53 -6.30
N ILE A 375 14.00 -5.79 -7.20
CA ILE A 375 13.92 -6.89 -8.17
C ILE A 375 13.87 -8.25 -7.45
N ARG A 376 14.73 -8.46 -6.45
CA ARG A 376 14.91 -9.77 -5.82
C ARG A 376 13.88 -10.12 -4.76
N THR A 377 13.32 -9.12 -4.09
CA THR A 377 12.42 -9.35 -2.94
C THR A 377 10.96 -8.97 -3.20
N GLY A 378 10.69 -8.20 -4.26
CA GLY A 378 9.37 -7.62 -4.53
C GLY A 378 8.80 -6.79 -3.35
N ARG A 379 9.64 -6.34 -2.41
CA ARG A 379 9.17 -5.50 -1.28
C ARG A 379 8.66 -4.17 -1.79
N ARG A 380 7.74 -3.56 -1.04
CA ARG A 380 7.31 -2.20 -1.38
C ARG A 380 8.50 -1.26 -1.15
N VAL A 381 8.65 -0.27 -2.02
CA VAL A 381 9.77 0.67 -1.97
C VAL A 381 10.00 1.29 -0.59
N ASN A 382 8.94 1.70 0.11
CA ASN A 382 9.08 2.28 1.45
C ASN A 382 9.56 1.28 2.51
N GLU A 383 9.29 -0.02 2.35
CA GLU A 383 9.77 -1.08 3.24
C GLU A 383 11.30 -1.25 3.11
N ILE A 384 11.84 -1.01 1.91
CA ILE A 384 13.28 -0.99 1.63
C ILE A 384 13.91 0.34 2.08
N LEU A 385 13.33 1.48 1.71
CA LEU A 385 13.91 2.79 2.01
C LEU A 385 14.00 3.05 3.52
N MET A 386 13.04 2.54 4.31
CA MET A 386 13.01 2.69 5.77
C MET A 386 13.60 1.48 6.51
N MET A 387 14.29 0.58 5.80
CA MET A 387 14.96 -0.57 6.40
C MET A 387 16.01 -0.13 7.42
N ASP A 388 16.05 -0.82 8.56
CA ASP A 388 17.03 -0.54 9.61
C ASP A 388 18.45 -0.82 9.13
N PHE A 389 19.42 -0.17 9.77
CA PHE A 389 20.83 -0.37 9.42
C PHE A 389 21.29 -1.83 9.50
N ASP A 390 20.82 -2.61 10.48
CA ASP A 390 21.10 -4.05 10.58
C ASP A 390 19.82 -4.89 10.48
N PRO A 391 19.37 -5.20 9.25
CA PRO A 391 18.09 -5.87 9.03
C PRO A 391 18.22 -7.40 8.98
N LEU A 392 19.43 -7.96 9.06
CA LEU A 392 19.67 -9.39 8.91
C LEU A 392 19.51 -10.12 10.24
N ILE A 393 18.72 -11.18 10.25
CA ILE A 393 18.51 -12.07 11.38
C ILE A 393 19.09 -13.45 11.01
N PRO A 394 19.91 -14.08 11.87
CA PRO A 394 20.42 -15.42 11.63
C PRO A 394 19.28 -16.42 11.37
N LEU A 395 19.42 -17.26 10.34
CA LEU A 395 18.49 -18.35 10.11
C LEU A 395 18.83 -19.50 11.08
N GLN A 396 17.92 -19.84 12.00
CA GLN A 396 18.09 -21.05 12.82
C GLN A 396 17.98 -22.27 11.91
N ARG A 397 19.12 -22.89 11.57
CA ARG A 397 19.15 -24.21 10.92
C ARG A 397 18.61 -25.23 11.93
N THR A 398 17.43 -25.78 11.68
CA THR A 398 17.01 -27.01 12.38
C THR A 398 17.95 -28.13 11.93
N SER A 399 18.62 -28.80 12.88
CA SER A 399 19.73 -29.74 12.64
C SER A 399 19.34 -31.08 11.99
N LYS A 400 18.35 -31.09 11.08
CA LYS A 400 17.80 -32.32 10.46
C LYS A 400 18.05 -32.45 8.95
N SER A 401 18.90 -31.61 8.35
CA SER A 401 19.35 -31.82 6.96
C SER A 401 20.66 -32.63 6.93
N PRO A 402 20.74 -33.73 6.16
CA PRO A 402 21.96 -34.53 6.02
C PRO A 402 23.14 -33.71 5.45
N PRO A 403 24.40 -34.10 5.73
CA PRO A 403 25.58 -33.30 5.38
C PRO A 403 25.91 -33.18 3.88
N ASP A 404 25.29 -34.00 3.02
CA ASP A 404 25.75 -34.20 1.64
C ASP A 404 24.88 -33.59 0.53
N THR A 405 23.90 -32.74 0.86
CA THR A 405 23.23 -31.89 -0.14
C THR A 405 23.75 -30.46 -0.02
N VAL A 406 24.96 -30.22 -0.51
CA VAL A 406 25.45 -28.85 -0.75
C VAL A 406 24.86 -28.39 -2.08
N ASP A 407 23.58 -28.00 -2.06
CA ASP A 407 23.03 -27.19 -3.15
C ASP A 407 23.35 -25.73 -2.82
N SER A 408 24.10 -25.07 -3.69
CA SER A 408 24.62 -23.70 -3.53
C SER A 408 23.52 -22.61 -3.64
N ALA A 409 22.32 -22.85 -3.12
CA ALA A 409 21.13 -21.98 -3.19
C ALA A 409 20.38 -21.83 -1.86
N ASP A 410 20.95 -22.29 -0.75
CA ASP A 410 20.31 -22.25 0.56
C ASP A 410 20.08 -20.81 1.06
N PHE A 411 18.87 -20.52 1.56
CA PHE A 411 18.61 -19.32 2.34
C PHE A 411 19.55 -19.28 3.56
N VAL A 412 20.28 -18.19 3.74
CA VAL A 412 21.32 -18.07 4.78
C VAL A 412 20.92 -17.17 5.95
N ALA A 413 19.93 -16.31 5.74
CA ALA A 413 19.46 -15.37 6.75
C ALA A 413 17.96 -15.08 6.57
N ARG A 414 17.37 -14.37 7.53
CA ARG A 414 16.10 -13.66 7.34
C ARG A 414 16.36 -12.18 7.24
N LEU A 415 15.67 -11.50 6.34
CA LEU A 415 15.68 -10.05 6.20
C LEU A 415 14.44 -9.48 6.88
N ARG A 416 14.65 -8.72 7.96
CA ARG A 416 13.62 -7.88 8.59
C ARG A 416 13.33 -6.68 7.69
N TYR A 417 12.05 -6.40 7.47
CA TYR A 417 11.59 -5.25 6.70
C TYR A 417 10.53 -4.50 7.48
N GLN A 418 10.35 -3.21 7.16
CA GLN A 418 9.36 -2.40 7.85
C GLN A 418 7.97 -2.61 7.27
N GLN A 419 6.99 -2.97 8.09
CA GLN A 419 5.58 -3.02 7.71
C GLN A 419 4.80 -1.94 8.46
N THR A 420 4.27 -0.96 7.74
CA THR A 420 3.58 0.19 8.35
C THR A 420 2.07 0.21 8.08
N LYS A 421 1.57 -0.66 7.21
CA LYS A 421 0.16 -0.65 6.77
C LYS A 421 -0.72 -1.65 7.51
N ILE A 422 -0.13 -2.70 8.05
CA ILE A 422 -0.83 -3.85 8.62
C ILE A 422 -0.11 -4.22 9.90
N GLU A 423 -0.87 -4.47 10.95
CA GLU A 423 -0.39 -5.17 12.13
C GLU A 423 -0.56 -6.68 11.89
N SER A 424 0.54 -7.43 12.00
CA SER A 424 0.53 -8.88 11.82
C SER A 424 1.14 -9.58 13.02
N ALA A 425 0.55 -10.68 13.44
CA ALA A 425 1.09 -11.51 14.53
C ALA A 425 2.45 -12.16 14.21
N HIS A 426 2.87 -12.18 12.93
CA HIS A 426 4.15 -12.72 12.51
C HIS A 426 5.21 -11.62 12.38
N PRO A 427 6.48 -11.90 12.73
CA PRO A 427 7.59 -10.96 12.53
C PRO A 427 7.72 -10.60 11.05
N ALA A 428 7.80 -9.30 10.74
CA ALA A 428 7.96 -8.78 9.38
C ALA A 428 9.36 -9.11 8.82
N SER A 429 9.54 -10.37 8.43
CA SER A 429 10.80 -10.89 7.89
C SER A 429 10.58 -11.94 6.81
N ILE A 430 11.47 -11.99 5.83
CA ILE A 430 11.49 -13.01 4.76
C ILE A 430 12.82 -13.76 4.77
N PRO A 431 12.87 -15.05 4.37
CA PRO A 431 14.14 -15.72 4.13
C PRO A 431 14.86 -15.09 2.92
N VAL A 432 16.19 -15.00 2.97
CA VAL A 432 17.03 -14.41 1.92
C VAL A 432 18.30 -15.22 1.70
N ASP A 433 18.78 -15.21 0.45
CA ASP A 433 19.99 -15.88 -0.01
C ASP A 433 21.27 -15.08 0.29
N ALA A 434 22.43 -15.65 -0.04
CA ALA A 434 23.73 -15.04 0.19
C ALA A 434 23.97 -13.77 -0.63
N GLU A 435 23.34 -13.64 -1.80
CA GLU A 435 23.47 -12.46 -2.66
C GLU A 435 22.80 -11.25 -2.03
N ILE A 436 21.58 -11.41 -1.50
CA ILE A 436 20.90 -10.34 -0.76
C ILE A 436 21.72 -9.94 0.48
N VAL A 437 22.27 -10.92 1.22
CA VAL A 437 23.16 -10.62 2.36
C VAL A 437 24.36 -9.79 1.92
N THR A 438 24.98 -10.12 0.78
CA THR A 438 26.11 -9.38 0.21
C THR A 438 25.72 -7.94 -0.13
N VAL A 439 24.56 -7.73 -0.76
CA VAL A 439 24.03 -6.37 -1.05
C VAL A 439 23.82 -5.57 0.23
N ILE A 440 23.24 -6.19 1.28
CA ILE A 440 23.04 -5.52 2.56
C ILE A 440 24.38 -5.13 3.20
N ARG A 441 25.36 -6.03 3.23
CA ARG A 441 26.69 -5.73 3.80
C ARG A 441 27.43 -4.64 3.02
N ALA A 442 27.36 -4.66 1.68
CA ALA A 442 27.92 -3.61 0.83
C ALA A 442 27.26 -2.26 1.11
N GLN A 443 25.94 -2.22 1.26
CA GLN A 443 25.22 -0.99 1.60
C GLN A 443 25.53 -0.49 3.02
N GLN A 444 25.72 -1.38 4.00
CA GLN A 444 26.15 -0.98 5.34
C GLN A 444 27.50 -0.25 5.31
N GLN A 445 28.43 -0.70 4.45
CA GLN A 445 29.70 -0.03 4.25
C GLN A 445 29.53 1.38 3.66
N VAL A 446 28.72 1.53 2.61
CA VAL A 446 28.37 2.85 2.03
C VAL A 446 27.76 3.79 3.08
N ALA A 447 26.89 3.28 3.94
CA ALA A 447 26.28 4.07 5.00
C ALA A 447 27.31 4.53 6.05
N ARG A 448 28.25 3.65 6.46
CA ARG A 448 29.35 4.02 7.38
C ARG A 448 30.28 5.07 6.77
N GLU A 449 30.65 4.91 5.51
CA GLU A 449 31.46 5.90 4.78
C GLU A 449 30.77 7.26 4.68
N HIS A 450 29.45 7.25 4.44
CA HIS A 450 28.65 8.47 4.48
C HIS A 450 28.71 9.16 5.85
N MET A 451 28.53 8.40 6.93
CA MET A 451 28.57 8.90 8.30
C MET A 451 29.95 9.46 8.68
N ALA A 452 31.03 8.80 8.27
CA ALA A 452 32.39 9.28 8.45
C ALA A 452 32.62 10.62 7.72
N ARG A 453 32.19 10.73 6.46
CA ARG A 453 32.35 11.95 5.65
C ARG A 453 31.59 13.15 6.21
N VAL A 454 30.44 12.95 6.84
CA VAL A 454 29.64 14.05 7.43
C VAL A 454 30.01 14.37 8.88
N GLY A 455 31.05 13.73 9.43
CA GLY A 455 31.62 14.07 10.75
C GLY A 455 31.00 13.33 11.94
N ARG A 456 30.43 12.13 11.73
CA ARG A 456 29.90 11.25 12.80
C ARG A 456 30.27 9.77 12.56
N PRO A 457 31.57 9.42 12.50
CA PRO A 457 32.02 8.05 12.20
C PRO A 457 31.55 7.00 13.22
N ASP A 458 31.49 7.36 14.50
CA ASP A 458 31.16 6.42 15.59
C ASP A 458 29.64 6.18 15.74
N GLN A 459 28.81 6.93 15.01
CA GLN A 459 27.37 6.83 15.10
C GLN A 459 26.84 5.82 14.08
N THR A 460 26.23 4.74 14.58
CA THR A 460 25.46 3.83 13.74
C THR A 460 24.19 4.55 13.25
N PRO A 461 23.97 4.66 11.94
CA PRO A 461 22.79 5.32 11.41
C PRO A 461 21.52 4.51 11.72
N ARG A 462 20.36 5.17 11.71
CA ARG A 462 19.08 4.49 11.95
C ARG A 462 18.67 3.59 10.77
N TYR A 463 18.86 4.10 9.56
CA TYR A 463 18.43 3.44 8.33
C TYR A 463 19.61 2.93 7.52
N LEU A 464 19.41 1.82 6.81
CA LEU A 464 20.40 1.26 5.87
C LEU A 464 20.61 2.19 4.66
N PHE A 465 19.53 2.79 4.17
CA PHE A 465 19.54 3.73 3.04
C PHE A 465 19.33 5.15 3.53
N LEU A 466 20.32 6.03 3.31
CA LEU A 466 20.40 7.34 3.92
C LEU A 466 20.12 8.47 2.94
N ARG A 467 19.42 9.50 3.43
CA ARG A 467 19.39 10.80 2.75
C ARG A 467 20.80 11.38 2.73
N ARG A 468 21.29 11.74 1.54
CA ARG A 468 22.68 12.24 1.34
C ARG A 468 22.91 13.68 1.80
N ILE A 469 21.84 14.45 1.95
CA ILE A 469 21.87 15.89 2.24
C ILE A 469 21.20 16.15 3.58
N GLN A 470 21.78 17.05 4.40
CA GLN A 470 21.17 17.52 5.65
C GLN A 470 20.81 16.37 6.62
N ASN A 471 21.65 15.34 6.72
CA ASN A 471 21.38 14.12 7.49
C ASN A 471 22.61 13.69 8.30
N ARG A 472 23.23 14.65 8.98
CA ARG A 472 24.50 14.43 9.68
C ARG A 472 24.41 13.32 10.74
N ASN A 473 23.24 13.14 11.34
CA ASN A 473 23.00 12.16 12.40
C ASN A 473 22.50 10.80 11.87
N GLY A 474 22.38 10.62 10.55
CA GLY A 474 21.93 9.35 9.97
C GLY A 474 20.49 8.94 10.31
N THR A 475 19.63 9.90 10.66
CA THR A 475 18.26 9.66 11.13
C THR A 475 17.20 9.78 10.03
N ALA A 476 17.56 10.23 8.83
CA ALA A 476 16.66 10.34 7.69
C ALA A 476 16.94 9.27 6.63
N SER A 477 15.88 8.57 6.22
CA SER A 477 15.94 7.57 5.15
C SER A 477 16.11 8.20 3.77
N TYR A 478 16.54 7.38 2.82
CA TYR A 478 16.70 7.78 1.43
C TYR A 478 15.36 8.29 0.83
N PRO A 479 15.34 9.46 0.16
CA PRO A 479 14.09 10.04 -0.34
C PRO A 479 13.54 9.27 -1.56
N MET A 480 12.30 8.80 -1.47
CA MET A 480 11.58 8.15 -2.58
C MET A 480 11.55 9.01 -3.87
N PRO A 481 11.31 10.34 -3.83
CA PRO A 481 11.32 11.14 -5.05
C PRO A 481 12.67 11.09 -5.79
N THR A 482 13.79 11.08 -5.05
CA THR A 482 15.13 10.96 -5.62
C THR A 482 15.31 9.60 -6.31
N LEU A 483 14.83 8.52 -5.69
CA LEU A 483 14.86 7.19 -6.32
C LEU A 483 14.06 7.19 -7.62
N HIS A 484 12.83 7.71 -7.61
CA HIS A 484 11.98 7.75 -8.81
C HIS A 484 12.63 8.55 -9.95
N THR A 485 13.29 9.67 -9.65
CA THR A 485 14.06 10.43 -10.64
C THR A 485 15.23 9.61 -11.21
N HIS A 486 15.99 8.91 -10.37
CA HIS A 486 17.09 8.07 -10.84
C HIS A 486 16.62 6.87 -11.65
N LEU A 487 15.53 6.22 -11.26
CA LEU A 487 14.93 5.11 -12.01
C LEU A 487 14.36 5.59 -13.36
N ALA A 488 13.74 6.77 -13.42
CA ALA A 488 13.30 7.34 -14.69
C ALA A 488 14.50 7.62 -15.62
N ALA A 489 15.54 8.27 -15.10
CA ALA A 489 16.75 8.54 -15.88
C ALA A 489 17.47 7.27 -16.35
N LEU A 490 17.46 6.20 -15.54
CA LEU A 490 17.99 4.91 -15.93
C LEU A 490 17.18 4.30 -17.09
N ALA A 491 15.85 4.33 -16.98
CA ALA A 491 14.94 3.82 -18.02
C ALA A 491 15.20 4.52 -19.37
N ASP A 492 15.33 5.84 -19.33
CA ASP A 492 15.57 6.68 -20.50
C ASP A 492 16.93 6.36 -21.14
N ARG A 493 18.00 6.27 -20.33
CA ARG A 493 19.35 5.97 -20.83
C ARG A 493 19.49 4.58 -21.43
N LEU A 494 18.79 3.61 -20.86
CA LEU A 494 18.79 2.25 -21.36
C LEU A 494 17.76 2.05 -22.48
N ALA A 495 16.94 3.06 -22.81
CA ALA A 495 15.82 2.96 -23.75
C ALA A 495 14.95 1.72 -23.48
N ILE A 496 14.54 1.53 -22.22
CA ILE A 496 13.76 0.35 -21.81
C ILE A 496 12.37 0.42 -22.43
N THR A 497 12.09 -0.53 -23.32
CA THR A 497 10.79 -0.75 -23.95
C THR A 497 10.28 -2.16 -23.68
N ASP A 498 8.96 -2.35 -23.72
CA ASP A 498 8.34 -3.68 -23.73
C ASP A 498 8.46 -4.33 -25.13
N SER A 499 7.96 -5.57 -25.25
CA SER A 499 7.93 -6.32 -26.52
C SER A 499 7.14 -5.62 -27.63
N ALA A 500 6.21 -4.74 -27.27
CA ALA A 500 5.42 -3.93 -28.22
C ALA A 500 6.08 -2.57 -28.55
N GLY A 501 7.29 -2.30 -28.03
CA GLY A 501 8.03 -1.07 -28.28
C GLY A 501 7.60 0.13 -27.42
N HIS A 502 6.72 -0.05 -26.44
CA HIS A 502 6.30 1.03 -25.55
C HIS A 502 7.31 1.25 -24.42
N PRO A 503 7.62 2.51 -24.05
CA PRO A 503 8.52 2.80 -22.94
C PRO A 503 8.01 2.28 -21.59
N VAL A 504 8.85 1.54 -20.86
CA VAL A 504 8.49 0.96 -19.57
C VAL A 504 8.87 1.90 -18.43
N MET A 505 7.87 2.30 -17.63
CA MET A 505 8.08 3.17 -16.48
C MET A 505 8.55 2.40 -15.23
N ILE A 506 9.85 2.09 -15.15
CA ILE A 506 10.43 1.38 -13.99
C ILE A 506 10.42 2.22 -12.69
N SER A 507 10.21 3.54 -12.80
CA SER A 507 9.96 4.43 -11.65
C SER A 507 8.64 4.11 -10.92
N LYS A 508 7.70 3.41 -11.56
CA LYS A 508 6.56 2.77 -10.89
C LYS A 508 7.04 1.52 -10.15
N THR A 509 7.74 1.72 -9.03
CA THR A 509 8.39 0.63 -8.27
C THR A 509 7.47 -0.53 -7.86
N HIS A 510 6.15 -0.32 -7.83
CA HIS A 510 5.19 -1.41 -7.58
C HIS A 510 5.19 -2.49 -8.68
N ARG A 511 5.68 -2.19 -9.90
CA ARG A 511 5.82 -3.17 -11.00
C ARG A 511 6.74 -4.34 -10.61
N PHE A 512 7.84 -4.08 -9.89
CA PHE A 512 8.72 -5.14 -9.38
C PHE A 512 7.99 -6.09 -8.43
N ARG A 513 7.10 -5.56 -7.59
CA ARG A 513 6.27 -6.39 -6.71
C ARG A 513 5.25 -7.22 -7.46
N HIS A 514 4.56 -6.64 -8.45
CA HIS A 514 3.64 -7.38 -9.31
C HIS A 514 4.39 -8.53 -10.00
N THR A 515 5.52 -8.22 -10.63
CA THR A 515 6.38 -9.20 -11.31
C THR A 515 6.81 -10.31 -10.37
N ALA A 516 7.34 -9.99 -9.19
CA ALA A 516 7.76 -11.00 -8.21
C ALA A 516 6.59 -11.86 -7.71
N ALA A 517 5.42 -11.27 -7.47
CA ALA A 517 4.24 -12.00 -7.02
C ALA A 517 3.69 -12.95 -8.11
N THR A 518 3.59 -12.46 -9.35
CA THR A 518 3.18 -13.27 -10.49
C THR A 518 4.18 -14.40 -10.76
N ASN A 519 5.49 -14.14 -10.68
CA ASN A 519 6.52 -15.17 -10.86
C ASN A 519 6.45 -16.27 -9.79
N LEU A 520 6.20 -15.91 -8.52
CA LEU A 520 6.00 -16.90 -7.46
C LEU A 520 4.75 -17.75 -7.69
N LEU A 521 3.65 -17.15 -8.14
CA LEU A 521 2.42 -17.87 -8.47
C LEU A 521 2.61 -18.79 -9.69
N ASN A 522 3.26 -18.30 -10.74
CA ASN A 522 3.59 -19.07 -11.95
C ASN A 522 4.51 -20.26 -11.66
N ALA A 523 5.40 -20.12 -10.67
CA ALA A 523 6.26 -21.19 -10.17
C ALA A 523 5.53 -22.22 -9.28
N GLY A 524 4.23 -22.05 -9.04
CA GLY A 524 3.41 -22.97 -8.25
C GLY A 524 3.50 -22.76 -6.73
N VAL A 525 4.04 -21.63 -6.25
CA VAL A 525 4.08 -21.34 -4.81
C VAL A 525 2.65 -21.14 -4.29
N PRO A 526 2.23 -21.84 -3.20
CA PRO A 526 0.87 -21.74 -2.71
C PRO A 526 0.44 -20.31 -2.35
N LEU A 527 -0.80 -19.96 -2.66
CA LEU A 527 -1.35 -18.60 -2.47
C LEU A 527 -1.10 -18.04 -1.07
N HIS A 528 -1.32 -18.85 -0.02
CA HIS A 528 -1.13 -18.44 1.37
C HIS A 528 0.36 -18.15 1.71
N VAL A 529 1.30 -18.83 1.04
CA VAL A 529 2.74 -18.57 1.18
C VAL A 529 3.10 -17.24 0.51
N VAL A 530 2.58 -16.98 -0.69
CA VAL A 530 2.73 -15.69 -1.38
C VAL A 530 2.12 -14.54 -0.56
N MET A 531 0.91 -14.74 -0.01
CA MET A 531 0.25 -13.81 0.90
C MET A 531 1.13 -13.49 2.10
N ARG A 532 1.69 -14.52 2.76
CA ARG A 532 2.59 -14.35 3.92
C ARG A 532 3.88 -13.64 3.52
N TYR A 533 4.49 -14.05 2.41
CA TYR A 533 5.71 -13.44 1.88
C TYR A 533 5.50 -11.96 1.66
N PHE A 534 4.37 -11.53 1.07
CA PHE A 534 4.07 -10.14 0.75
C PHE A 534 3.35 -9.36 1.86
N GLY A 535 2.89 -10.02 2.93
CA GLY A 535 2.11 -9.39 3.99
C GLY A 535 0.73 -8.93 3.51
N HIS A 536 0.00 -9.78 2.80
CA HIS A 536 -1.39 -9.53 2.41
C HIS A 536 -2.35 -10.10 3.46
N VAL A 537 -3.23 -9.26 4.01
CA VAL A 537 -4.26 -9.67 4.98
C VAL A 537 -5.44 -10.40 4.37
N SER A 538 -5.65 -10.30 3.05
CA SER A 538 -6.79 -10.90 2.37
C SER A 538 -6.38 -11.59 1.07
N PRO A 539 -7.01 -12.71 0.69
CA PRO A 539 -6.77 -13.38 -0.58
C PRO A 539 -7.02 -12.48 -1.77
N GLU A 540 -8.04 -11.61 -1.72
CA GLU A 540 -8.41 -10.69 -2.81
C GLU A 540 -7.25 -9.80 -3.22
N MET A 541 -6.45 -9.33 -2.25
CA MET A 541 -5.25 -8.55 -2.54
C MET A 541 -4.19 -9.34 -3.34
N THR A 542 -4.09 -10.65 -3.13
CA THR A 542 -3.13 -11.50 -3.83
C THR A 542 -3.67 -11.98 -5.17
N MET A 543 -4.99 -12.17 -5.28
CA MET A 543 -5.66 -12.55 -6.52
C MET A 543 -5.47 -11.50 -7.63
N HIS A 544 -5.19 -10.24 -7.29
CA HIS A 544 -4.74 -9.23 -8.27
C HIS A 544 -3.48 -9.64 -9.05
N TYR A 545 -2.62 -10.50 -8.49
CA TYR A 545 -1.40 -10.97 -9.17
C TYR A 545 -1.62 -12.28 -9.96
N ALA A 546 -2.75 -12.96 -9.74
CA ALA A 546 -3.07 -14.28 -10.27
C ALA A 546 -3.75 -14.24 -11.66
N VAL A 547 -3.89 -13.05 -12.25
CA VAL A 547 -4.66 -12.84 -13.50
C VAL A 547 -3.98 -13.47 -14.72
N THR A 548 -2.66 -13.68 -14.68
CA THR A 548 -1.86 -14.20 -15.80
C THR A 548 -1.66 -15.72 -15.72
N LEU A 549 -2.73 -16.49 -15.51
CA LEU A 549 -2.65 -17.93 -15.27
C LEU A 549 -3.54 -18.76 -16.22
N SER A 550 -3.86 -18.36 -17.45
CA SER A 550 -4.61 -19.29 -18.35
C SER A 550 -3.82 -20.58 -18.60
N GLU A 551 -2.56 -20.49 -19.03
CA GLU A 551 -1.69 -21.65 -19.24
C GLU A 551 -1.33 -22.38 -17.93
N THR A 552 -1.15 -21.65 -16.83
CA THR A 552 -0.84 -22.27 -15.54
C THR A 552 -2.08 -22.90 -14.91
N GLN A 553 -3.28 -22.36 -15.12
CA GLN A 553 -4.53 -22.96 -14.70
C GLN A 553 -4.76 -24.26 -15.46
N GLU A 554 -4.56 -24.27 -16.79
CA GLU A 554 -4.63 -25.49 -17.60
C GLU A 554 -3.56 -26.51 -17.16
N ARG A 555 -2.31 -26.09 -16.97
CA ARG A 555 -1.23 -26.96 -16.49
C ARG A 555 -1.45 -27.49 -15.08
N GLU A 556 -1.92 -26.67 -14.15
CA GLU A 556 -2.21 -27.08 -12.77
C GLU A 556 -3.49 -27.92 -12.69
N PHE A 557 -4.46 -27.68 -13.57
CA PHE A 557 -5.64 -28.55 -13.73
C PHE A 557 -5.26 -29.90 -14.34
N LEU A 558 -4.36 -29.94 -15.32
CA LEU A 558 -3.80 -31.17 -15.88
C LEU A 558 -2.85 -31.88 -14.90
N ARG A 559 -2.13 -31.12 -14.05
CA ARG A 559 -1.34 -31.64 -12.92
C ARG A 559 -2.17 -32.08 -11.74
N TYR A 560 -3.42 -31.63 -11.63
CA TYR A 560 -4.45 -32.20 -10.75
C TYR A 560 -4.80 -33.60 -11.26
N LYS A 561 -3.80 -34.47 -11.24
CA LYS A 561 -3.95 -35.90 -11.41
C LYS A 561 -4.86 -36.34 -10.29
N LYS A 562 -5.99 -36.95 -10.64
CA LYS A 562 -6.81 -37.71 -9.70
C LYS A 562 -5.91 -38.75 -9.07
N VAL A 563 -5.27 -38.44 -7.95
CA VAL A 563 -4.47 -39.39 -7.20
C VAL A 563 -5.47 -40.43 -6.70
N THR A 564 -5.22 -41.71 -7.00
CA THR A 564 -6.02 -42.77 -6.38
C THR A 564 -5.78 -42.75 -4.86
N SER A 565 -6.65 -43.39 -4.07
CA SER A 565 -6.58 -43.43 -2.59
C SER A 565 -5.22 -43.86 -2.02
N ASP A 566 -4.33 -44.38 -2.86
CA ASP A 566 -3.08 -45.04 -2.50
C ASP A 566 -1.85 -44.22 -2.93
N GLY A 567 -2.03 -42.95 -3.35
CA GLY A 567 -0.92 -42.03 -3.64
C GLY A 567 -0.25 -42.22 -5.01
N ARG A 568 -0.81 -43.07 -5.88
CA ARG A 568 -0.25 -43.35 -7.22
C ARG A 568 -0.84 -42.44 -8.29
N THR A 569 0.03 -42.06 -9.20
CA THR A 569 -0.29 -41.43 -10.48
C THR A 569 -1.07 -42.43 -11.34
N PRO A 570 -2.31 -42.17 -11.77
CA PRO A 570 -2.94 -43.00 -12.79
C PRO A 570 -2.13 -42.85 -14.07
N GLY A 571 -1.64 -43.95 -14.64
CA GLY A 571 -1.23 -43.95 -16.04
C GLY A 571 -2.50 -43.75 -16.86
N ILE A 572 -2.65 -42.58 -17.46
CA ILE A 572 -3.67 -42.36 -18.49
C ILE A 572 -2.87 -42.35 -19.78
N ASP A 573 -2.89 -43.46 -20.49
CA ASP A 573 -2.43 -43.48 -21.87
C ASP A 573 -3.49 -42.74 -22.70
N THR A 574 -3.10 -41.94 -23.69
CA THR A 574 -4.05 -41.26 -24.57
C THR A 574 -4.91 -42.23 -25.39
N SER A 575 -4.52 -43.51 -25.44
CA SER A 575 -5.36 -44.62 -25.92
C SER A 575 -6.54 -44.94 -24.98
N ASP A 576 -6.47 -44.60 -23.69
CA ASP A 576 -7.53 -44.80 -22.69
C ASP A 576 -8.73 -43.84 -22.88
N LEU A 577 -8.58 -42.77 -23.68
CA LEU A 577 -9.71 -41.88 -23.99
C LEU A 577 -10.76 -42.59 -24.86
N TYR A 578 -10.34 -43.59 -25.64
CA TYR A 578 -11.23 -44.47 -26.40
C TYR A 578 -11.71 -45.70 -25.59
N ASP A 579 -11.09 -46.03 -24.47
CA ASP A 579 -11.53 -47.12 -23.59
C ASP A 579 -12.66 -46.72 -22.61
N PHE A 580 -13.04 -45.43 -22.56
CA PHE A 580 -14.29 -45.02 -21.90
C PHE A 580 -15.55 -45.53 -22.62
N LEU A 581 -15.42 -45.97 -23.88
CA LEU A 581 -16.52 -46.50 -24.70
C LEU A 581 -16.72 -48.02 -24.57
N LYS A 582 -15.89 -48.74 -23.80
CA LYS A 582 -16.07 -50.18 -23.55
C LYS A 582 -16.65 -50.43 -22.16
N LEU A 583 -17.98 -50.47 -22.09
CA LEU A 583 -18.73 -50.88 -20.87
C LEU A 583 -18.35 -52.28 -20.36
N ASP A 584 -17.83 -53.14 -21.24
CA ASP A 584 -17.54 -54.55 -20.97
C ASP A 584 -16.36 -54.79 -20.00
N SER A 585 -15.44 -53.83 -19.85
CA SER A 585 -14.21 -54.03 -19.07
C SER A 585 -14.25 -53.48 -17.64
N ARG A 586 -15.33 -52.80 -17.23
CA ARG A 586 -15.42 -52.12 -15.92
C ARG A 586 -16.64 -52.45 -15.05
N ALA A 587 -17.61 -53.20 -15.56
CA ALA A 587 -18.70 -53.66 -14.73
C ALA A 587 -18.23 -54.86 -13.89
N ASP A 588 -17.73 -54.60 -12.68
CA ASP A 588 -17.41 -55.65 -11.68
C ASP A 588 -18.62 -56.54 -11.32
N ARG A 589 -19.83 -56.16 -11.78
CA ARG A 589 -21.08 -56.90 -11.63
C ARG A 589 -21.81 -56.96 -12.96
N VAL A 590 -21.50 -58.00 -13.75
CA VAL A 590 -22.26 -58.40 -14.93
C VAL A 590 -23.58 -59.02 -14.47
N LEU A 591 -24.70 -58.55 -15.04
CA LEU A 591 -26.03 -59.13 -14.85
C LEU A 591 -26.39 -59.91 -16.12
N PRO A 592 -27.32 -60.88 -16.05
CA PRO A 592 -27.74 -61.63 -17.24
C PRO A 592 -28.23 -60.73 -18.38
N ASN A 593 -28.89 -59.63 -18.03
CA ASN A 593 -29.57 -58.71 -18.95
C ASN A 593 -28.90 -57.33 -19.06
N GLY A 594 -27.66 -57.17 -18.58
CA GLY A 594 -26.92 -55.91 -18.69
C GLY A 594 -25.81 -55.79 -17.63
N TRP A 595 -25.51 -54.56 -17.23
CA TRP A 595 -24.41 -54.25 -16.31
C TRP A 595 -24.86 -53.34 -15.17
N CYS A 596 -24.23 -53.52 -14.00
CA CYS A 596 -24.39 -52.62 -12.87
C CYS A 596 -23.20 -51.65 -12.79
N THR A 597 -23.45 -50.35 -12.94
CA THR A 597 -22.45 -49.28 -12.79
C THR A 597 -22.27 -48.81 -11.34
N LEU A 598 -22.81 -49.56 -10.37
CA LEU A 598 -22.58 -49.27 -8.95
C LEU A 598 -21.08 -49.46 -8.65
N PRO A 599 -20.38 -48.47 -8.06
CA PRO A 599 -18.97 -48.60 -7.76
C PRO A 599 -18.67 -49.85 -6.94
N PRO A 600 -17.56 -50.58 -7.21
CA PRO A 600 -17.27 -51.89 -6.59
C PRO A 600 -17.30 -51.90 -5.05
N ARG A 601 -17.00 -50.75 -4.43
CA ARG A 601 -16.95 -50.57 -2.97
C ARG A 601 -18.32 -50.35 -2.30
N GLN A 602 -19.43 -50.32 -3.06
CA GLN A 602 -20.79 -50.15 -2.52
C GLN A 602 -21.60 -51.46 -2.62
N SER A 603 -22.27 -51.84 -1.52
CA SER A 603 -23.21 -52.97 -1.50
C SER A 603 -24.57 -52.55 -2.04
N CYS A 604 -25.19 -53.38 -2.89
CA CYS A 604 -26.54 -53.13 -3.41
C CYS A 604 -27.59 -53.66 -2.43
N ASP A 605 -28.59 -52.84 -2.10
CA ASP A 605 -29.74 -53.19 -1.25
C ASP A 605 -31.02 -53.46 -2.07
N LYS A 606 -30.96 -53.35 -3.40
CA LYS A 606 -32.13 -53.39 -4.31
C LYS A 606 -32.63 -54.79 -4.70
N GLY A 607 -32.00 -55.87 -4.22
CA GLY A 607 -32.54 -57.24 -4.26
C GLY A 607 -33.33 -57.64 -5.52
N ASN A 608 -32.71 -57.53 -6.71
CA ASN A 608 -33.26 -57.87 -8.05
C ASN A 608 -34.13 -56.80 -8.77
N ALA A 609 -34.32 -55.61 -8.22
CA ALA A 609 -35.02 -54.50 -8.91
C ALA A 609 -34.09 -53.67 -9.83
N CYS A 610 -33.36 -54.34 -10.74
CA CYS A 610 -32.35 -53.67 -11.57
C CYS A 610 -32.96 -52.85 -12.74
N LEU A 611 -34.07 -53.30 -13.32
CA LEU A 611 -34.65 -52.69 -14.53
C LEU A 611 -35.15 -51.25 -14.35
N THR A 612 -35.45 -50.88 -13.10
CA THR A 612 -35.84 -49.52 -12.69
C THR A 612 -34.71 -48.78 -11.95
N CYS A 613 -33.53 -49.40 -11.82
CA CYS A 613 -32.41 -48.83 -11.08
C CYS A 613 -31.59 -47.88 -11.98
N PRO A 614 -31.26 -46.65 -11.52
CA PRO A 614 -30.47 -45.70 -12.31
C PRO A 614 -29.01 -46.14 -12.52
N LYS A 615 -28.58 -47.21 -11.85
CA LYS A 615 -27.24 -47.80 -11.99
C LYS A 615 -27.18 -48.96 -12.98
N PHE A 616 -28.34 -49.43 -13.46
CA PHE A 616 -28.41 -50.45 -14.48
C PHE A 616 -28.19 -49.82 -15.86
N VAL A 617 -27.31 -50.43 -16.65
CA VAL A 617 -27.04 -50.07 -18.05
C VAL A 617 -27.09 -51.34 -18.89
N THR A 618 -27.66 -51.27 -20.09
CA THR A 618 -27.73 -52.36 -21.06
C THR A 618 -27.49 -51.82 -22.46
N ASP A 619 -27.31 -52.70 -23.44
CA ASP A 619 -27.17 -52.35 -24.85
C ASP A 619 -27.80 -53.42 -25.76
N ALA A 620 -27.57 -53.30 -27.06
CA ALA A 620 -28.08 -54.25 -28.06
C ALA A 620 -27.58 -55.69 -27.86
N THR A 621 -26.44 -55.91 -27.19
CA THR A 621 -25.90 -57.27 -26.98
C THR A 621 -26.76 -58.10 -26.03
N HIS A 622 -27.52 -57.44 -25.14
CA HIS A 622 -28.42 -58.07 -24.17
C HIS A 622 -29.87 -58.16 -24.65
N ALA A 623 -30.18 -57.70 -25.87
CA ALA A 623 -31.55 -57.63 -26.38
C ALA A 623 -32.28 -58.98 -26.42
N ALA A 624 -31.57 -60.07 -26.73
CA ALA A 624 -32.13 -61.41 -26.74
C ALA A 624 -32.57 -61.86 -25.34
N GLU A 625 -31.75 -61.57 -24.32
CA GLU A 625 -32.05 -61.91 -22.94
C GLU A 625 -33.19 -61.04 -22.36
N LEU A 626 -33.20 -59.74 -22.69
CA LEU A 626 -34.28 -58.82 -22.31
C LEU A 626 -35.62 -59.24 -22.92
N SER A 627 -35.63 -59.69 -24.19
CA SER A 627 -36.82 -60.23 -24.85
C SER A 627 -37.30 -61.53 -24.18
N ARG A 628 -36.38 -62.43 -23.82
CA ARG A 628 -36.70 -63.67 -23.10
C ARG A 628 -37.32 -63.38 -21.73
N GLN A 629 -36.73 -62.46 -20.98
CA GLN A 629 -37.26 -62.04 -19.67
C GLN A 629 -38.67 -61.42 -19.78
N LEU A 630 -38.92 -60.65 -20.85
CA LEU A 630 -40.23 -60.07 -21.13
C LEU A 630 -41.29 -61.16 -21.35
N GLU A 631 -41.00 -62.12 -22.24
CA GLU A 631 -41.92 -63.23 -22.54
C GLU A 631 -42.21 -64.10 -21.30
N GLU A 632 -41.17 -64.42 -20.51
CA GLU A 632 -41.31 -65.20 -19.28
C GLU A 632 -42.16 -64.46 -18.24
N THR A 633 -41.96 -63.15 -18.08
CA THR A 633 -42.72 -62.32 -17.14
C THR A 633 -44.18 -62.22 -17.56
N GLN A 634 -44.46 -62.03 -18.84
CA GLN A 634 -45.83 -62.00 -19.38
C GLN A 634 -46.54 -63.34 -19.17
N ARG A 635 -45.87 -64.47 -19.49
CA ARG A 635 -46.42 -65.81 -19.24
C ARG A 635 -46.71 -66.04 -17.76
N LEU A 636 -45.82 -65.60 -16.86
CA LEU A 636 -46.01 -65.72 -15.41
C LEU A 636 -47.24 -64.93 -14.93
N ILE A 637 -47.45 -63.72 -15.45
CA ILE A 637 -48.63 -62.91 -15.16
C ILE A 637 -49.91 -63.66 -15.54
N GLU A 638 -49.98 -64.21 -16.75
CA GLU A 638 -51.16 -64.93 -17.22
C GLU A 638 -51.46 -66.19 -16.40
N ILE A 639 -50.45 -67.04 -16.16
CA ILE A 639 -50.60 -68.22 -15.29
C ILE A 639 -51.11 -67.81 -13.89
N ARG A 640 -50.58 -66.71 -13.34
CA ARG A 640 -50.95 -66.26 -12.00
C ARG A 640 -52.37 -65.72 -11.95
N LYS A 641 -52.82 -64.98 -12.97
CA LYS A 641 -54.21 -64.50 -13.10
C LYS A 641 -55.18 -65.69 -13.20
N GLU A 642 -54.88 -66.67 -14.05
CA GLU A 642 -55.68 -67.89 -14.19
C GLU A 642 -55.78 -68.67 -12.88
N THR A 643 -54.64 -68.89 -12.20
CA THR A 643 -54.59 -69.60 -10.91
C THR A 643 -55.35 -68.83 -9.82
N PHE A 644 -55.29 -67.50 -9.82
CA PHE A 644 -56.01 -66.66 -8.87
C PHE A 644 -57.52 -66.73 -9.12
N ALA A 645 -57.95 -66.63 -10.38
CA ALA A 645 -59.35 -66.76 -10.78
C ALA A 645 -59.92 -68.14 -10.41
N ALA A 646 -59.16 -69.21 -10.66
CA ALA A 646 -59.54 -70.58 -10.28
C ALA A 646 -59.68 -70.77 -8.76
N ARG A 647 -58.85 -70.08 -7.97
CA ARG A 647 -58.81 -70.23 -6.50
C ARG A 647 -59.83 -69.36 -5.76
N TYR A 648 -60.10 -68.15 -6.25
CA TYR A 648 -60.91 -67.15 -5.55
C TYR A 648 -62.22 -66.79 -6.28
N GLY A 649 -62.46 -67.35 -7.46
CA GLY A 649 -63.68 -67.15 -8.24
C GLY A 649 -63.82 -65.75 -8.86
N THR A 650 -62.81 -64.88 -8.71
CA THR A 650 -62.78 -63.52 -9.23
C THR A 650 -61.43 -63.22 -9.88
N GLN A 651 -61.43 -62.33 -10.87
CA GLN A 651 -60.20 -61.89 -11.52
C GLN A 651 -59.31 -61.10 -10.56
N MET A 652 -57.99 -61.20 -10.76
CA MET A 652 -57.03 -60.45 -9.94
C MET A 652 -57.18 -58.94 -10.21
N SER A 653 -57.43 -58.14 -9.16
CA SER A 653 -57.52 -56.69 -9.28
C SER A 653 -56.20 -56.07 -9.79
N GLU A 654 -56.30 -54.98 -10.55
CA GLU A 654 -55.15 -54.19 -11.00
C GLU A 654 -54.37 -53.59 -9.83
N ASP A 655 -55.01 -53.34 -8.69
CA ASP A 655 -54.38 -52.86 -7.44
C ASP A 655 -53.60 -53.95 -6.68
N ASN A 656 -53.52 -55.17 -7.22
CA ASN A 656 -52.75 -56.24 -6.59
C ASN A 656 -51.25 -55.92 -6.67
N VAL A 657 -50.60 -55.76 -5.51
CA VAL A 657 -49.18 -55.39 -5.39
C VAL A 657 -48.24 -56.29 -6.22
N TRP A 658 -48.54 -57.59 -6.33
CA TRP A 658 -47.73 -58.50 -7.15
C TRP A 658 -47.94 -58.24 -8.65
N LEU A 659 -49.20 -58.07 -9.08
CA LEU A 659 -49.55 -57.78 -10.47
C LEU A 659 -48.98 -56.43 -10.91
N GLN A 660 -49.10 -55.41 -10.06
CA GLN A 660 -48.53 -54.08 -10.28
C GLN A 660 -47.01 -54.15 -10.48
N GLY A 661 -46.29 -54.81 -9.55
CA GLY A 661 -44.83 -54.95 -9.66
C GLY A 661 -44.36 -55.71 -10.91
N ARG A 662 -45.12 -56.71 -11.38
CA ARG A 662 -44.80 -57.42 -12.64
C ARG A 662 -45.15 -56.60 -13.88
N THR A 663 -46.20 -55.77 -13.81
CA THR A 663 -46.60 -54.88 -14.91
C THR A 663 -45.60 -53.73 -15.10
N ASP A 664 -45.06 -53.19 -14.00
CA ASP A 664 -43.98 -52.20 -14.03
C ASP A 664 -42.69 -52.77 -14.64
N GLU A 665 -42.39 -54.04 -14.37
CA GLU A 665 -41.25 -54.76 -14.96
C GLU A 665 -41.42 -54.93 -16.48
N VAL A 666 -42.61 -55.36 -16.93
CA VAL A 666 -42.96 -55.44 -18.36
C VAL A 666 -42.86 -54.09 -19.05
N THR A 667 -43.32 -53.03 -18.39
CA THR A 667 -43.24 -51.66 -18.92
C THR A 667 -41.78 -51.22 -19.09
N SER A 668 -40.94 -51.48 -18.09
CA SER A 668 -39.51 -51.15 -18.12
C SER A 668 -38.77 -51.90 -19.23
N LEU A 669 -39.05 -53.20 -19.40
CA LEU A 669 -38.47 -54.03 -20.46
C LEU A 669 -38.85 -53.54 -21.86
N ASN A 670 -40.13 -53.20 -22.07
CA ASN A 670 -40.60 -52.65 -23.35
C ASN A 670 -39.91 -51.32 -23.68
N GLN A 671 -39.78 -50.42 -22.70
CA GLN A 671 -39.10 -49.13 -22.88
C GLN A 671 -37.62 -49.32 -23.24
N ILE A 672 -36.93 -50.24 -22.57
CA ILE A 672 -35.53 -50.56 -22.84
C ILE A 672 -35.36 -51.15 -24.24
N LEU A 673 -36.18 -52.13 -24.63
CA LEU A 673 -36.12 -52.76 -25.95
C LEU A 673 -36.45 -51.77 -27.09
N LEU A 674 -37.42 -50.88 -26.88
CA LEU A 674 -37.72 -49.78 -27.80
C LEU A 674 -36.52 -48.84 -27.95
N ALA A 675 -35.90 -48.44 -26.83
CA ALA A 675 -34.71 -47.59 -26.85
C ALA A 675 -33.52 -48.28 -27.55
N ILE A 676 -33.34 -49.60 -27.38
CA ILE A 676 -32.31 -50.38 -28.09
C ILE A 676 -32.55 -50.31 -29.60
N THR A 677 -33.81 -50.44 -30.03
CA THR A 677 -34.19 -50.46 -31.46
C THR A 677 -34.05 -49.09 -32.11
N ASP A 678 -34.28 -48.01 -31.37
CA ASP A 678 -34.26 -46.62 -31.85
C ASP A 678 -32.84 -46.01 -31.91
N THR A 679 -31.83 -46.69 -31.36
CA THR A 679 -30.45 -46.20 -31.29
C THR A 679 -29.58 -46.95 -32.30
N ALA A 680 -29.29 -46.34 -33.45
CA ALA A 680 -28.55 -46.96 -34.56
C ALA A 680 -27.03 -47.15 -34.31
N ASP A 681 -26.50 -46.78 -33.14
CA ASP A 681 -25.08 -46.88 -32.79
C ASP A 681 -24.89 -47.21 -31.30
N GLN A 682 -23.81 -47.96 -31.00
CA GLN A 682 -23.33 -48.59 -29.75
C GLN A 682 -23.35 -47.73 -28.45
N HIS A 683 -24.50 -47.20 -28.04
CA HIS A 683 -24.64 -46.42 -26.81
C HIS A 683 -25.37 -47.22 -25.71
N GLY A 684 -24.89 -47.10 -24.48
CA GLY A 684 -25.54 -47.69 -23.31
C GLY A 684 -26.91 -47.06 -23.00
N ILE A 685 -27.88 -47.89 -22.62
CA ILE A 685 -29.24 -47.51 -22.23
C ILE A 685 -29.40 -47.78 -20.74
N ARG A 686 -29.84 -46.78 -19.98
CA ARG A 686 -30.09 -46.92 -18.55
C ARG A 686 -31.47 -47.51 -18.26
N GLY A 687 -31.65 -48.00 -17.03
CA GLY A 687 -32.96 -48.46 -16.53
C GLY A 687 -34.09 -47.45 -16.80
N ALA A 688 -35.29 -47.95 -17.06
CA ALA A 688 -36.46 -47.21 -17.57
C ALA A 688 -36.31 -46.58 -18.99
N GLY A 689 -35.36 -47.06 -19.81
CA GLY A 689 -35.26 -46.69 -21.23
C GLY A 689 -34.64 -45.32 -21.52
N VAL A 690 -33.91 -44.75 -20.57
CA VAL A 690 -33.27 -43.43 -20.73
C VAL A 690 -31.90 -43.57 -21.41
N ARG A 691 -31.64 -42.79 -22.46
CA ARG A 691 -30.32 -42.73 -23.11
C ARG A 691 -29.25 -42.24 -22.13
N ASP A 692 -28.10 -42.92 -22.07
CA ASP A 692 -26.97 -42.47 -21.24
C ASP A 692 -26.32 -41.23 -21.87
N GLN A 693 -26.82 -40.04 -21.53
CA GLN A 693 -26.19 -38.79 -21.93
C GLN A 693 -24.93 -38.58 -21.10
N THR A 694 -23.78 -38.77 -21.72
CA THR A 694 -22.49 -38.29 -21.22
C THR A 694 -22.52 -36.76 -21.16
N ALA A 695 -22.41 -36.20 -19.96
CA ALA A 695 -22.16 -34.78 -19.73
C ALA A 695 -20.69 -34.43 -19.94
#